data_AF-A0A8C9S3Z3-F1
#
_entry.id   AF-A0A8C9S3Z3-F1
#
_cell.length_a   1.000
_cell.length_b   1.000
_cell.length_c   1.000
_cell.angle_alpha   90.00
_cell.angle_beta   90.00
_cell.angle_gamma   90.00
#
_symmetry.space_group_name_H-M   'P 1'
#
loop_
_entity.id
_entity.type
_entity.pdbx_description
1 polymer ?
#
loop_
_entity_poly.entity_id
_entity_poly.type
_entity_poly.pdbx_seq_one_letter_code
_entity_poly.pdbx_strand_id
1 'polypeptide(L)'
;MDLIWFLIALCSIFAKSHVYTNSWAVLMKGTPENIERLTRKHGFLNFGKVFADDDYYHMMHLRVPRQSLQPHYLYNVRLKKDPEVFFFSQQFRRIRKKRQQNFRLNDPLFKYQWYLSEDFELNVVSAWALGYTGKGVVVSVIDDGIEKSHPDILGNYDPQASYDMNDNDDNPEPRYTLKNENSHGTRCAGQVAAVANNGVCGVGVAFQAKIGGVRMLDGHLTDLIEAKSLNFNQQHIDIYSASWGPEDNGKIVDGPSFLTQEAFIRGINNGRGGLGSIYVWASGNGGINYDNCNLDGYVNSIYTLSVSSATERGTVPVYSEPCSAILTTTYSGGSLHHRKTVTTDLRHSCTSSHTGTSASAPLAAGIIALALEANPTLTWRDVQHITVRASRPANLRVNDWHINGAGRPVSHYYGFGLLDAGMFVDLARKWKPVRPQRNCPSLFQPRGKCPLLDLHVLKWNVTACLRTRNWISSLEHIQARLTLSYIRRGDLIIVLMSPSGTPSVLTTVRQVPLDKSHKGYTNWAFMSTHAWDEEPSGEWALKIVNIRGWSSTGILSKFQLQLYGTEENMRGRRTERAVVQQCSVLNSDECIYPLYKFENICLVSCPPRYYEWGSNSTDSIRLCQPCHKSCQTCFGPWENNCLDCPPYSTLDLQLGTCSAVVYPWDHRGKIMDDVKQSTTMLGILVGGLLSLICLCWVLMWIAIFVCKMPLKLRFYWLGA
;
A
#
# COMPACT_ATOMS: atom_id res chain seq x y z
N MET A 1 23.77 -59.24 37.73
CA MET A 1 23.53 -59.00 36.29
C MET A 1 23.66 -57.52 35.93
N ASP A 2 23.92 -56.65 36.90
CA ASP A 2 23.87 -55.19 36.71
C ASP A 2 25.16 -54.58 36.17
N LEU A 3 26.30 -55.26 36.25
CA LEU A 3 27.56 -54.75 35.68
C LEU A 3 27.57 -54.79 34.14
N ILE A 4 26.87 -55.77 33.55
CA ILE A 4 26.79 -55.93 32.08
C ILE A 4 25.84 -54.87 31.49
N TRP A 5 24.72 -54.57 32.17
CA TRP A 5 23.82 -53.49 31.77
C TRP A 5 24.43 -52.10 31.98
N PHE A 6 25.25 -51.90 33.02
CA PHE A 6 25.98 -50.65 33.22
C PHE A 6 27.06 -50.43 32.16
N LEU A 7 27.76 -51.49 31.72
CA LEU A 7 28.73 -51.43 30.62
C LEU A 7 28.06 -51.22 29.25
N ILE A 8 26.88 -51.79 29.01
CA ILE A 8 26.08 -51.53 27.78
C ILE A 8 25.52 -50.10 27.78
N ALA A 9 25.11 -49.57 28.93
CA ALA A 9 24.64 -48.18 29.08
C ALA A 9 25.79 -47.16 28.93
N LEU A 10 26.99 -47.44 29.45
CA LEU A 10 28.17 -46.59 29.28
C LEU A 10 28.72 -46.62 27.84
N CYS A 11 28.57 -47.71 27.10
CA CYS A 11 28.92 -47.76 25.67
C CYS A 11 27.96 -46.98 24.76
N SER A 12 26.80 -46.57 25.28
CA SER A 12 25.78 -45.81 24.53
C SER A 12 25.91 -44.29 24.71
N ILE A 13 26.84 -43.84 25.56
CA ILE A 13 27.11 -42.43 25.82
C ILE A 13 28.32 -42.03 24.97
N PHE A 14 28.04 -41.29 23.88
CA PHE A 14 28.97 -40.76 22.86
C PHE A 14 29.32 -41.65 21.66
N ALA A 15 28.33 -41.89 20.80
CA ALA A 15 28.56 -41.81 19.36
C ALA A 15 27.42 -41.02 18.72
N LYS A 16 27.66 -39.74 18.38
CA LYS A 16 26.79 -39.04 17.44
C LYS A 16 26.84 -39.82 16.12
N SER A 17 25.81 -40.60 15.80
CA SER A 17 25.73 -41.30 14.52
C SER A 17 25.60 -40.26 13.41
N HIS A 18 26.69 -40.02 12.69
CA HIS A 18 26.68 -39.16 11.52
C HIS A 18 25.96 -39.90 10.40
N VAL A 19 24.91 -39.31 9.83
CA VAL A 19 24.29 -39.85 8.61
C VAL A 19 25.07 -39.30 7.41
N TYR A 20 26.03 -40.07 6.93
CA TYR A 20 26.85 -39.77 5.76
C TYR A 20 26.02 -39.80 4.49
N THR A 21 26.36 -38.94 3.54
CA THR A 21 25.73 -38.87 2.22
C THR A 21 26.66 -39.42 1.15
N ASN A 22 26.15 -39.53 -0.07
CA ASN A 22 26.93 -39.89 -1.26
C ASN A 22 27.65 -38.69 -1.90
N SER A 23 27.85 -37.60 -1.16
CA SER A 23 28.53 -36.39 -1.62
C SER A 23 29.83 -36.16 -0.86
N TRP A 24 30.81 -35.59 -1.55
CA TRP A 24 32.13 -35.22 -1.05
C TRP A 24 32.46 -33.78 -1.39
N ALA A 25 33.14 -33.11 -0.47
CA ALA A 25 33.88 -31.89 -0.76
C ALA A 25 35.35 -32.28 -0.93
N VAL A 26 35.99 -31.84 -2.01
CA VAL A 26 37.37 -32.18 -2.34
C VAL A 26 38.14 -30.90 -2.69
N LEU A 27 39.30 -30.71 -2.08
CA LEU A 27 40.24 -29.63 -2.40
C LEU A 27 41.33 -30.19 -3.32
N MET A 28 41.46 -29.61 -4.50
CA MET A 28 42.53 -29.92 -5.44
C MET A 28 42.96 -28.67 -6.20
N LYS A 29 44.26 -28.42 -6.32
CA LYS A 29 44.78 -27.32 -7.14
C LYS A 29 44.87 -27.80 -8.58
N GLY A 30 44.14 -27.19 -9.51
CA GLY A 30 44.17 -27.57 -10.92
C GLY A 30 43.10 -26.87 -11.76
N THR A 31 43.18 -27.06 -13.08
CA THR A 31 42.22 -26.53 -14.05
C THR A 31 40.91 -27.35 -14.03
N PRO A 32 39.81 -26.86 -14.62
CA PRO A 32 38.57 -27.63 -14.80
C PRO A 32 38.76 -29.00 -15.46
N GLU A 33 39.85 -29.20 -16.22
CA GLU A 33 40.18 -30.47 -16.85
C GLU A 33 40.76 -31.48 -15.84
N ASN A 34 41.54 -31.00 -14.85
CA ASN A 34 42.08 -31.85 -13.79
C ASN A 34 40.95 -32.46 -12.94
N ILE A 35 39.95 -31.65 -12.56
CA ILE A 35 38.81 -32.14 -11.77
C ILE A 35 38.00 -33.17 -12.55
N GLU A 36 37.75 -32.95 -13.85
CA GLU A 36 36.98 -33.88 -14.68
C GLU A 36 37.73 -35.20 -14.94
N ARG A 37 39.07 -35.15 -14.95
CA ARG A 37 39.93 -36.34 -14.99
C ARG A 37 39.86 -37.10 -13.66
N LEU A 38 39.94 -36.41 -12.54
CA LEU A 38 39.88 -37.01 -11.21
C LEU A 38 38.51 -37.66 -10.94
N THR A 39 37.41 -36.99 -11.31
CA THR A 39 36.06 -37.52 -11.15
C THR A 39 35.85 -38.76 -12.01
N ARG A 40 36.29 -38.77 -13.28
CA ARG A 40 36.30 -39.97 -14.13
C ARG A 40 37.15 -41.11 -13.58
N LYS A 41 38.36 -40.81 -13.09
CA LYS A 41 39.28 -41.79 -12.50
C LYS A 41 38.66 -42.54 -11.32
N HIS A 42 37.90 -41.84 -10.48
CA HIS A 42 37.33 -42.42 -9.25
C HIS A 42 35.82 -42.71 -9.33
N GLY A 43 35.15 -42.42 -10.45
CA GLY A 43 33.74 -42.69 -10.68
C GLY A 43 32.77 -41.68 -10.06
N PHE A 44 33.23 -40.46 -9.79
CA PHE A 44 32.40 -39.36 -9.28
C PHE A 44 31.76 -38.55 -10.41
N LEU A 45 30.67 -37.86 -10.08
CA LEU A 45 30.11 -36.76 -10.85
C LEU A 45 30.59 -35.43 -10.27
N ASN A 46 30.98 -34.50 -11.13
CA ASN A 46 31.37 -33.15 -10.75
C ASN A 46 30.14 -32.22 -10.69
N PHE A 47 29.90 -31.57 -9.55
CA PHE A 47 28.83 -30.59 -9.35
C PHE A 47 29.35 -29.14 -9.33
N GLY A 48 30.63 -28.94 -9.65
CA GLY A 48 31.27 -27.63 -9.71
C GLY A 48 31.90 -27.21 -8.39
N LYS A 49 32.34 -25.94 -8.36
CA LYS A 49 33.01 -25.37 -7.20
C LYS A 49 32.03 -25.12 -6.05
N VAL A 50 32.46 -25.41 -4.82
CA VAL A 50 31.72 -25.11 -3.58
C VAL A 50 31.74 -23.62 -3.28
N PHE A 51 32.86 -22.96 -3.58
CA PHE A 51 33.03 -21.52 -3.47
C PHE A 51 33.58 -20.99 -4.80
N ALA A 52 33.06 -19.87 -5.29
CA ALA A 52 33.41 -19.34 -6.61
C ALA A 52 34.93 -19.07 -6.76
N ASP A 53 35.57 -18.59 -5.69
CA ASP A 53 36.94 -18.09 -5.72
C ASP A 53 37.98 -19.09 -5.16
N ASP A 54 37.57 -20.31 -4.77
CA ASP A 54 38.47 -21.33 -4.20
C ASP A 54 38.49 -22.63 -5.03
N ASP A 55 39.36 -23.55 -4.62
CA ASP A 55 39.61 -24.85 -5.26
C ASP A 55 38.88 -26.03 -4.59
N TYR A 56 37.79 -25.75 -3.86
CA TYR A 56 36.90 -26.77 -3.32
C TYR A 56 35.85 -27.16 -4.35
N TYR A 57 35.72 -28.46 -4.61
CA TYR A 57 34.77 -29.04 -5.56
C TYR A 57 33.77 -29.95 -4.86
N HIS A 58 32.51 -29.87 -5.29
CA HIS A 58 31.47 -30.79 -4.87
C HIS A 58 31.45 -31.98 -5.84
N MET A 59 31.66 -33.17 -5.30
CA MET A 59 31.58 -34.43 -6.04
C MET A 59 30.47 -35.32 -5.48
N MET A 60 29.82 -36.11 -6.33
CA MET A 60 28.83 -37.11 -5.89
C MET A 60 29.11 -38.46 -6.52
N HIS A 61 28.98 -39.55 -5.76
CA HIS A 61 29.17 -40.91 -6.28
C HIS A 61 27.83 -41.64 -6.39
N LEU A 62 27.41 -42.02 -7.62
CA LEU A 62 26.08 -42.61 -7.87
C LEU A 62 25.89 -44.00 -7.24
N ARG A 63 26.97 -44.78 -7.10
CA ARG A 63 26.90 -46.13 -6.49
C ARG A 63 26.97 -46.13 -4.96
N VAL A 64 27.11 -44.94 -4.34
CA VAL A 64 27.10 -44.81 -2.88
C VAL A 64 25.68 -44.45 -2.43
N PRO A 65 25.12 -45.12 -1.41
CA PRO A 65 23.80 -44.78 -0.88
C PRO A 65 23.71 -43.31 -0.45
N ARG A 66 22.58 -42.65 -0.75
CA ARG A 66 22.33 -41.24 -0.37
C ARG A 66 22.37 -41.00 1.14
N GLN A 67 22.18 -42.04 1.95
CA GLN A 67 22.24 -42.01 3.40
C GLN A 67 22.92 -43.29 3.92
N SER A 68 23.87 -43.14 4.82
CA SER A 68 24.59 -44.24 5.48
C SER A 68 24.95 -43.85 6.90
N LEU A 69 24.92 -44.81 7.84
CA LEU A 69 25.37 -44.59 9.21
C LEU A 69 26.91 -44.67 9.36
N GLN A 70 27.60 -45.13 8.31
CA GLN A 70 29.06 -45.25 8.28
C GLN A 70 29.64 -44.48 7.09
N PRO A 71 30.84 -43.89 7.25
CA PRO A 71 31.55 -43.28 6.13
C PRO A 71 31.94 -44.36 5.12
N HIS A 72 31.93 -44.01 3.84
CA HIS A 72 32.25 -44.94 2.78
C HIS A 72 33.77 -45.14 2.67
N TYR A 73 34.26 -46.17 3.35
CA TYR A 73 35.69 -46.45 3.52
C TYR A 73 36.48 -46.48 2.20
N LEU A 74 36.02 -47.24 1.20
CA LEU A 74 36.80 -47.51 -0.02
C LEU A 74 37.10 -46.24 -0.85
N TYR A 75 36.10 -45.38 -1.08
CA TYR A 75 36.31 -44.10 -1.79
C TYR A 75 37.10 -43.10 -0.96
N ASN A 76 36.93 -43.07 0.36
CA ASN A 76 37.75 -42.23 1.24
C ASN A 76 39.23 -42.62 1.17
N VAL A 77 39.55 -43.92 1.15
CA VAL A 77 40.94 -44.40 0.97
C VAL A 77 41.48 -44.05 -0.42
N ARG A 78 40.65 -44.15 -1.47
CA ARG A 78 41.04 -43.79 -2.85
C ARG A 78 41.38 -42.32 -2.98
N LEU A 79 40.51 -41.44 -2.48
CA LEU A 79 40.76 -40.00 -2.49
C LEU A 79 41.97 -39.62 -1.63
N LYS A 80 42.15 -40.27 -0.47
CA LYS A 80 43.32 -40.06 0.40
C LYS A 80 44.66 -40.42 -0.26
N LYS A 81 44.66 -41.42 -1.13
CA LYS A 81 45.86 -41.90 -1.84
C LYS A 81 46.13 -41.16 -3.15
N ASP A 82 45.22 -40.31 -3.60
CA ASP A 82 45.39 -39.59 -4.85
C ASP A 82 46.28 -38.35 -4.63
N PRO A 83 47.42 -38.21 -5.33
CA PRO A 83 48.34 -37.09 -5.12
C PRO A 83 47.77 -35.74 -5.53
N GLU A 84 46.70 -35.71 -6.34
CA GLU A 84 46.03 -34.45 -6.73
C GLU A 84 45.02 -33.97 -5.67
N VAL A 85 44.69 -34.80 -4.67
CA VAL A 85 43.70 -34.47 -3.63
C VAL A 85 44.41 -33.99 -2.36
N PHE A 86 44.32 -32.69 -2.08
CA PHE A 86 44.89 -32.10 -0.88
C PHE A 86 44.01 -32.30 0.35
N PHE A 87 42.70 -32.30 0.16
CA PHE A 87 41.73 -32.55 1.21
C PHE A 87 40.47 -33.20 0.64
N PHE A 88 39.85 -34.07 1.40
CA PHE A 88 38.51 -34.55 1.09
C PHE A 88 37.70 -34.72 2.36
N SER A 89 36.39 -34.54 2.25
CA SER A 89 35.45 -34.80 3.32
C SER A 89 34.15 -35.35 2.75
N GLN A 90 33.80 -36.57 3.17
CA GLN A 90 32.47 -37.10 2.90
C GLN A 90 31.45 -36.32 3.71
N GLN A 91 30.45 -35.78 3.02
CA GLN A 91 29.43 -34.97 3.65
C GLN A 91 28.52 -35.85 4.51
N PHE A 92 28.01 -35.25 5.57
CA PHE A 92 27.04 -35.88 6.45
C PHE A 92 25.98 -34.88 6.86
N ARG A 93 24.79 -35.39 7.16
CA ARG A 93 23.64 -34.57 7.55
C ARG A 93 23.94 -33.85 8.86
N ARG A 94 23.92 -32.53 8.83
CA ARG A 94 23.96 -31.67 10.02
C ARG A 94 22.53 -31.32 10.44
N ILE A 95 22.20 -31.59 11.70
CA ILE A 95 20.95 -31.10 12.31
C ILE A 95 21.26 -29.71 12.91
N ARG A 96 20.58 -28.67 12.43
CA ARG A 96 20.65 -27.31 13.00
C ARG A 96 19.27 -26.97 13.58
N LYS A 97 19.22 -26.48 14.81
CA LYS A 97 18.03 -25.86 15.41
C LYS A 97 18.24 -24.36 15.45
N LYS A 98 17.21 -23.58 15.13
CA LYS A 98 17.22 -22.10 15.26
C LYS A 98 17.41 -21.77 16.76
N ARG A 99 18.29 -20.83 17.10
CA ARG A 99 18.40 -20.33 18.49
C ARG A 99 17.14 -19.50 18.77
N GLN A 100 16.26 -19.96 19.66
CA GLN A 100 15.09 -19.19 20.07
C GLN A 100 15.52 -18.06 21.00
N GLN A 101 15.30 -16.81 20.60
CA GLN A 101 15.20 -15.71 21.56
C GLN A 101 13.81 -15.80 22.17
N ASN A 102 13.68 -16.40 23.35
CA ASN A 102 12.39 -16.45 24.04
C ASN A 102 12.05 -15.03 24.53
N PHE A 103 11.25 -14.28 23.75
CA PHE A 103 10.49 -13.14 24.27
C PHE A 103 9.55 -13.67 25.35
N ARG A 104 9.97 -13.57 26.60
CA ARG A 104 9.20 -14.07 27.74
C ARG A 104 8.26 -12.97 28.22
N LEU A 105 7.25 -12.68 27.40
CA LEU A 105 6.15 -11.80 27.78
C LEU A 105 5.33 -12.47 28.90
N ASN A 106 5.00 -11.71 29.95
CA ASN A 106 4.28 -12.25 31.11
C ASN A 106 2.74 -12.17 30.94
N ASP A 107 2.27 -11.60 29.84
CA ASP A 107 0.87 -11.29 29.60
C ASP A 107 0.04 -12.58 29.40
N PRO A 108 -1.07 -12.75 30.15
CA PRO A 108 -1.74 -14.04 30.31
C PRO A 108 -2.34 -14.60 29.01
N LEU A 109 -2.73 -13.72 28.08
CA LEU A 109 -3.32 -14.07 26.80
C LEU A 109 -2.35 -14.04 25.62
N PHE A 110 -1.07 -13.67 25.81
CA PHE A 110 -0.08 -13.71 24.73
C PHE A 110 0.04 -15.09 24.09
N LYS A 111 -0.04 -16.16 24.90
CA LYS A 111 -0.07 -17.55 24.41
C LYS A 111 -1.26 -17.89 23.49
N TYR A 112 -2.33 -17.09 23.53
CA TYR A 112 -3.50 -17.24 22.66
C TYR A 112 -3.48 -16.30 21.46
N GLN A 113 -2.57 -15.31 21.42
CA GLN A 113 -2.30 -14.47 20.25
C GLN A 113 -1.46 -15.22 19.22
N TRP A 114 -2.06 -16.29 18.69
CA TRP A 114 -1.44 -17.24 17.77
C TRP A 114 -0.79 -16.55 16.55
N TYR A 115 -1.41 -15.48 16.04
CA TYR A 115 -0.93 -14.70 14.90
C TYR A 115 0.39 -13.94 15.18
N LEU A 116 0.79 -13.78 16.45
CA LEU A 116 2.08 -13.22 16.85
C LEU A 116 3.15 -14.30 17.09
N SER A 117 2.77 -15.58 17.17
CA SER A 117 3.71 -16.68 17.43
C SER A 117 4.71 -16.85 16.28
N GLU A 118 5.92 -17.33 16.60
CA GLU A 118 6.93 -17.73 15.61
C GLU A 118 6.47 -18.90 14.71
N ASP A 119 5.43 -19.62 15.11
CA ASP A 119 4.83 -20.69 14.31
C ASP A 119 4.05 -20.16 13.09
N PHE A 120 3.74 -18.85 13.07
CA PHE A 120 2.96 -18.21 12.02
C PHE A 120 3.77 -17.16 11.26
N GLU A 121 3.42 -16.99 9.98
CA GLU A 121 4.24 -16.24 9.02
C GLU A 121 4.10 -14.71 9.06
N LEU A 122 3.39 -14.16 10.07
CA LEU A 122 3.30 -12.70 10.32
C LEU A 122 4.63 -12.14 10.88
N ASN A 123 5.44 -12.99 11.52
CA ASN A 123 6.84 -12.72 11.88
C ASN A 123 7.09 -11.48 12.76
N VAL A 124 6.12 -11.06 13.58
CA VAL A 124 6.23 -9.91 14.48
C VAL A 124 7.37 -10.07 15.50
N VAL A 125 7.54 -11.28 16.06
CA VAL A 125 8.66 -11.60 16.98
C VAL A 125 10.02 -11.36 16.33
N SER A 126 10.14 -11.52 15.00
CA SER A 126 11.39 -11.22 14.29
C SER A 126 11.69 -9.73 14.26
N ALA A 127 10.67 -8.86 14.17
CA ALA A 127 10.85 -7.41 14.30
C ALA A 127 11.21 -7.00 15.73
N TRP A 128 10.56 -7.61 16.74
CA TRP A 128 10.91 -7.39 18.15
C TRP A 128 12.35 -7.83 18.46
N ALA A 129 12.80 -8.96 17.90
CA ALA A 129 14.18 -9.46 18.03
C ALA A 129 15.22 -8.49 17.47
N LEU A 130 14.83 -7.64 16.50
CA LEU A 130 15.65 -6.57 15.95
C LEU A 130 15.65 -5.31 16.84
N GLY A 131 14.85 -5.28 17.90
CA GLY A 131 14.74 -4.17 18.86
C GLY A 131 13.62 -3.17 18.58
N TYR A 132 12.77 -3.42 17.60
CA TYR A 132 11.69 -2.51 17.21
C TYR A 132 10.37 -2.92 17.85
N THR A 133 9.70 -2.00 18.53
CA THR A 133 8.49 -2.22 19.33
C THR A 133 7.41 -1.15 19.11
N GLY A 134 7.63 -0.24 18.15
CA GLY A 134 6.77 0.89 17.80
C GLY A 134 7.12 2.19 18.53
N LYS A 135 8.23 2.21 19.28
CA LYS A 135 8.55 3.33 20.16
C LYS A 135 8.69 4.64 19.38
N GLY A 136 8.00 5.67 19.85
CA GLY A 136 8.06 7.01 19.25
C GLY A 136 7.14 7.20 18.05
N VAL A 137 6.39 6.18 17.65
CA VAL A 137 5.36 6.28 16.59
C VAL A 137 3.99 6.44 17.21
N VAL A 138 3.15 7.27 16.59
CA VAL A 138 1.79 7.58 17.06
C VAL A 138 0.76 7.01 16.09
N VAL A 139 -0.14 6.16 16.59
CA VAL A 139 -1.25 5.58 15.83
C VAL A 139 -2.58 6.08 16.38
N SER A 140 -3.55 6.35 15.51
CA SER A 140 -4.91 6.69 15.90
C SER A 140 -5.93 5.77 15.23
N VAL A 141 -6.86 5.25 16.03
CA VAL A 141 -7.97 4.41 15.57
C VAL A 141 -9.19 5.29 15.32
N ILE A 142 -9.63 5.38 14.06
CA ILE A 142 -10.75 6.23 13.65
C ILE A 142 -12.03 5.39 13.62
N ASP A 143 -12.81 5.43 14.71
CA ASP A 143 -13.83 4.40 14.98
C ASP A 143 -14.94 4.88 15.96
N ASP A 144 -15.49 3.98 16.77
CA ASP A 144 -16.56 4.21 17.76
C ASP A 144 -16.07 4.72 19.14
N GLY A 145 -14.76 4.96 19.27
CA GLY A 145 -14.09 5.47 20.47
C GLY A 145 -13.02 4.53 21.02
N ILE A 146 -12.29 5.00 22.03
CA ILE A 146 -11.26 4.23 22.72
C ILE A 146 -11.43 4.36 24.23
N GLU A 147 -11.53 3.22 24.92
CA GLU A 147 -11.53 3.17 26.39
C GLU A 147 -10.11 3.49 26.89
N LYS A 148 -9.77 4.77 26.92
CA LYS A 148 -8.42 5.27 27.29
C LYS A 148 -7.99 4.85 28.69
N SER A 149 -8.96 4.55 29.55
CA SER A 149 -8.75 4.05 30.91
C SER A 149 -8.47 2.54 31.00
N HIS A 150 -8.57 1.80 29.89
CA HIS A 150 -8.32 0.36 29.88
C HIS A 150 -6.90 0.05 30.39
N PRO A 151 -6.72 -0.89 31.35
CA PRO A 151 -5.43 -1.14 32.00
C PRO A 151 -4.31 -1.51 31.02
N ASP A 152 -4.67 -2.13 29.91
CA ASP A 152 -3.75 -2.52 28.83
C ASP A 152 -3.58 -1.45 27.73
N ILE A 153 -4.25 -0.30 27.82
CA ILE A 153 -4.13 0.83 26.88
C ILE A 153 -3.53 2.06 27.58
N LEU A 154 -3.87 2.29 28.86
CA LEU A 154 -3.56 3.50 29.63
C LEU A 154 -2.08 3.93 29.55
N GLY A 155 -1.13 2.99 29.58
CA GLY A 155 0.31 3.29 29.49
C GLY A 155 0.76 3.85 28.13
N ASN A 156 0.03 3.49 27.07
CA ASN A 156 0.32 3.89 25.69
C ASN A 156 -0.67 4.95 25.16
N TYR A 157 -1.75 5.23 25.88
CA TYR A 157 -2.74 6.24 25.48
C TYR A 157 -2.09 7.61 25.22
N ASP A 158 -2.54 8.26 24.14
CA ASP A 158 -2.11 9.59 23.76
C ASP A 158 -3.32 10.52 23.50
N PRO A 159 -3.53 11.54 24.35
CA PRO A 159 -4.58 12.54 24.15
C PRO A 159 -4.42 13.32 22.85
N GLN A 160 -3.20 13.59 22.38
CA GLN A 160 -2.99 14.35 21.14
C GLN A 160 -3.33 13.53 19.89
N ALA A 161 -3.45 12.21 20.02
CA ALA A 161 -3.91 11.31 18.98
C ALA A 161 -5.42 10.99 19.08
N SER A 162 -6.15 11.70 19.95
CA SER A 162 -7.52 11.37 20.32
C SER A 162 -8.45 12.57 20.29
N TYR A 163 -9.70 12.35 19.88
CA TYR A 163 -10.75 13.36 19.88
C TYR A 163 -12.14 12.72 19.76
N ASP A 164 -13.17 13.38 20.24
CA ASP A 164 -14.56 13.01 20.01
C ASP A 164 -15.20 13.94 18.98
N MET A 165 -15.44 13.42 17.78
CA MET A 165 -16.10 14.16 16.71
C MET A 165 -17.63 14.09 16.80
N ASN A 166 -18.17 13.12 17.55
CA ASN A 166 -19.61 12.97 17.74
C ASN A 166 -20.13 14.01 18.74
N ASP A 167 -19.42 14.20 19.85
CA ASP A 167 -19.78 15.15 20.93
C ASP A 167 -18.93 16.44 20.90
N ASN A 168 -17.92 16.50 20.02
CA ASN A 168 -17.05 17.65 19.78
C ASN A 168 -16.27 18.10 21.04
N ASP A 169 -15.55 17.15 21.65
CA ASP A 169 -14.67 17.36 22.80
C ASP A 169 -13.40 16.47 22.74
N ASP A 170 -12.48 16.63 23.70
CA ASP A 170 -11.20 15.90 23.72
C ASP A 170 -11.30 14.48 24.33
N ASN A 171 -12.51 13.99 24.62
CA ASN A 171 -12.74 12.74 25.34
C ASN A 171 -13.29 11.63 24.42
N PRO A 172 -12.43 10.77 23.86
CA PRO A 172 -12.87 9.72 22.93
C PRO A 172 -13.50 8.50 23.63
N GLU A 173 -13.92 8.61 24.89
CA GLU A 173 -14.44 7.47 25.66
C GLU A 173 -15.70 6.90 24.99
N PRO A 174 -15.77 5.57 24.78
CA PRO A 174 -16.92 4.97 24.14
C PRO A 174 -18.16 5.09 25.02
N ARG A 175 -19.31 5.31 24.40
CA ARG A 175 -20.59 5.24 25.11
C ARG A 175 -20.92 3.78 25.44
N TYR A 176 -20.99 3.46 26.72
CA TYR A 176 -21.31 2.11 27.19
C TYR A 176 -22.78 1.75 26.96
N THR A 177 -23.02 0.70 26.19
CA THR A 177 -24.37 0.11 26.01
C THR A 177 -24.44 -1.29 26.61
N LEU A 178 -25.65 -1.82 26.83
CA LEU A 178 -25.84 -3.18 27.34
C LEU A 178 -25.26 -4.26 26.41
N LYS A 179 -25.18 -3.97 25.10
CA LYS A 179 -24.65 -4.88 24.07
C LYS A 179 -23.19 -4.62 23.71
N ASN A 180 -22.55 -3.61 24.34
CA ASN A 180 -21.19 -3.18 24.01
C ASN A 180 -21.01 -2.89 22.51
N GLU A 181 -21.97 -2.15 21.94
CA GLU A 181 -21.97 -1.78 20.52
C GLU A 181 -20.71 -1.00 20.12
N ASN A 182 -20.25 -0.11 21.01
CA ASN A 182 -19.07 0.74 20.80
C ASN A 182 -17.75 0.10 21.28
N SER A 183 -17.60 -1.22 21.10
CA SER A 183 -16.39 -1.95 21.54
C SER A 183 -15.29 -2.02 20.50
N HIS A 184 -15.58 -1.59 19.28
CA HIS A 184 -14.78 -1.92 18.13
C HIS A 184 -13.44 -1.17 18.14
N GLY A 185 -13.42 0.14 18.36
CA GLY A 185 -12.22 0.95 18.43
C GLY A 185 -11.27 0.54 19.55
N THR A 186 -11.80 0.18 20.73
CA THR A 186 -11.00 -0.33 21.85
C THR A 186 -10.31 -1.65 21.52
N ARG A 187 -11.00 -2.56 20.79
CA ARG A 187 -10.41 -3.83 20.33
C ARG A 187 -9.32 -3.62 19.27
N CYS A 188 -9.53 -2.68 18.35
CA CYS A 188 -8.56 -2.28 17.33
C CYS A 188 -7.31 -1.66 17.98
N ALA A 189 -7.49 -0.76 18.94
CA ALA A 189 -6.39 -0.11 19.66
C ALA A 189 -5.46 -1.11 20.37
N GLY A 190 -6.03 -2.12 21.06
CA GLY A 190 -5.24 -3.16 21.71
C GLY A 190 -4.40 -4.02 20.75
N GLN A 191 -4.87 -4.25 19.53
CA GLN A 191 -4.09 -5.00 18.53
C GLN A 191 -2.85 -4.23 18.09
N VAL A 192 -2.95 -2.90 18.03
CA VAL A 192 -1.82 -2.03 17.70
C VAL A 192 -0.87 -1.95 18.89
N ALA A 193 -1.35 -1.52 20.06
CA ALA A 193 -0.49 -1.02 21.12
C ALA A 193 -0.94 -1.41 22.54
N ALA A 194 -1.58 -2.56 22.73
CA ALA A 194 -1.72 -3.13 24.07
C ALA A 194 -0.34 -3.26 24.76
N VAL A 195 -0.27 -2.88 26.03
CA VAL A 195 0.97 -2.75 26.79
C VAL A 195 1.57 -4.13 27.06
N ALA A 196 2.85 -4.31 26.77
CA ALA A 196 3.55 -5.55 27.09
C ALA A 196 3.98 -5.62 28.55
N ASN A 197 4.06 -6.84 29.08
CA ASN A 197 4.64 -7.18 30.38
C ASN A 197 3.93 -6.57 31.60
N ASN A 198 2.64 -6.25 31.50
CA ASN A 198 1.86 -5.69 32.60
C ASN A 198 0.99 -6.73 33.32
N GLY A 199 0.95 -7.98 32.81
CA GLY A 199 0.13 -9.05 33.38
C GLY A 199 -1.37 -8.93 33.05
N VAL A 200 -1.74 -8.11 32.08
CA VAL A 200 -3.13 -7.84 31.64
C VAL A 200 -3.29 -8.31 30.20
N CYS A 201 -4.46 -8.87 29.86
CA CYS A 201 -4.80 -9.32 28.51
C CYS A 201 -3.63 -9.93 27.71
N GLY A 202 -3.21 -9.29 26.61
CA GLY A 202 -2.20 -9.77 25.68
C GLY A 202 -1.18 -8.68 25.38
N VAL A 203 -0.70 -8.60 24.14
CA VAL A 203 0.25 -7.56 23.72
C VAL A 203 -0.13 -7.00 22.34
N GLY A 204 0.12 -5.71 22.12
CA GLY A 204 0.01 -5.09 20.82
C GLY A 204 1.18 -5.46 19.91
N VAL A 205 0.99 -5.40 18.59
CA VAL A 205 2.10 -5.58 17.63
C VAL A 205 3.22 -4.56 17.89
N ALA A 206 2.83 -3.32 18.17
CA ALA A 206 3.67 -2.17 18.46
C ALA A 206 3.43 -1.70 19.91
N PHE A 207 3.73 -2.56 20.88
CA PHE A 207 3.42 -2.38 22.30
C PHE A 207 4.14 -1.21 23.01
N GLN A 208 5.04 -0.48 22.33
CA GLN A 208 5.60 0.80 22.81
C GLN A 208 5.22 2.00 21.95
N ALA A 209 4.36 1.82 20.94
CA ALA A 209 3.76 2.93 20.21
C ALA A 209 2.76 3.68 21.10
N LYS A 210 2.56 4.95 20.76
CA LYS A 210 1.45 5.74 21.31
C LYS A 210 0.18 5.45 20.53
N ILE A 211 -0.94 5.37 21.24
CA ILE A 211 -2.24 5.02 20.67
C ILE A 211 -3.30 6.02 21.10
N GLY A 212 -4.04 6.55 20.14
CA GLY A 212 -5.23 7.34 20.38
C GLY A 212 -6.44 6.78 19.66
N GLY A 213 -7.57 7.47 19.80
CA GLY A 213 -8.80 7.13 19.10
C GLY A 213 -9.62 8.36 18.79
N VAL A 214 -10.16 8.39 17.57
CA VAL A 214 -11.14 9.40 17.16
C VAL A 214 -12.52 8.75 17.17
N ARG A 215 -13.38 9.16 18.10
CA ARG A 215 -14.77 8.72 18.19
C ARG A 215 -15.58 9.49 17.14
N MET A 216 -16.03 8.81 16.09
CA MET A 216 -16.78 9.41 14.99
C MET A 216 -17.92 8.52 14.46
N LEU A 217 -17.91 7.22 14.76
CA LEU A 217 -18.94 6.26 14.31
C LEU A 217 -20.16 6.14 15.25
N ASP A 218 -20.10 6.66 16.47
CA ASP A 218 -21.21 6.58 17.44
C ASP A 218 -22.18 7.77 17.31
N GLY A 219 -22.56 8.11 16.07
CA GLY A 219 -23.44 9.24 15.78
C GLY A 219 -23.68 9.46 14.29
N HIS A 220 -24.25 10.62 13.94
CA HIS A 220 -24.50 10.97 12.54
C HIS A 220 -23.20 11.26 11.80
N LEU A 221 -22.83 10.38 10.88
CA LEU A 221 -21.66 10.56 10.05
C LEU A 221 -21.94 11.52 8.89
N THR A 222 -21.07 12.51 8.70
CA THR A 222 -21.13 13.47 7.59
C THR A 222 -19.76 13.60 6.95
N ASP A 223 -19.71 14.07 5.70
CA ASP A 223 -18.45 14.35 4.99
C ASP A 223 -17.51 15.29 5.78
N LEU A 224 -18.07 16.22 6.55
CA LEU A 224 -17.29 17.10 7.43
C LEU A 224 -16.61 16.32 8.58
N ILE A 225 -17.34 15.41 9.22
CA ILE A 225 -16.84 14.61 10.35
C ILE A 225 -15.75 13.66 9.85
N GLU A 226 -15.97 12.98 8.72
CA GLU A 226 -14.97 12.14 8.08
C GLU A 226 -13.69 12.94 7.76
N ALA A 227 -13.83 14.07 7.08
CA ALA A 227 -12.71 14.92 6.68
C ALA A 227 -11.89 15.44 7.87
N LYS A 228 -12.56 15.88 8.95
CA LYS A 228 -11.91 16.32 10.20
C LYS A 228 -11.20 15.15 10.88
N SER A 229 -11.83 13.99 10.95
CA SER A 229 -11.26 12.79 11.57
C SER A 229 -9.96 12.37 10.88
N LEU A 230 -9.94 12.35 9.55
CA LEU A 230 -8.78 11.92 8.76
C LEU A 230 -7.61 12.92 8.75
N ASN A 231 -7.82 14.18 9.15
CA ASN A 231 -6.74 15.17 9.28
C ASN A 231 -6.45 15.58 10.72
N PHE A 232 -7.15 15.01 11.69
CA PHE A 232 -6.98 15.34 13.09
C PHE A 232 -5.51 15.19 13.48
N ASN A 233 -4.88 16.27 13.93
CA ASN A 233 -3.49 16.33 14.36
C ASN A 233 -2.48 15.60 13.44
N GLN A 234 -2.60 15.75 12.12
CA GLN A 234 -1.75 15.10 11.11
C GLN A 234 -0.23 15.37 11.18
N GLN A 235 0.22 16.31 12.00
CA GLN A 235 1.66 16.50 12.27
C GLN A 235 2.16 15.65 13.45
N HIS A 236 1.24 15.20 14.30
CA HIS A 236 1.53 14.38 15.48
C HIS A 236 1.22 12.90 15.22
N ILE A 237 0.11 12.60 14.53
CA ILE A 237 -0.31 11.23 14.22
C ILE A 237 0.41 10.75 12.96
N ASP A 238 1.07 9.59 13.05
CA ASP A 238 1.75 8.97 11.92
C ASP A 238 0.78 8.10 11.10
N ILE A 239 0.00 7.27 11.79
CA ILE A 239 -0.81 6.22 11.18
C ILE A 239 -2.26 6.36 11.63
N TYR A 240 -3.18 6.35 10.67
CA TYR A 240 -4.62 6.32 10.87
C TYR A 240 -5.13 4.93 10.50
N SER A 241 -5.70 4.21 11.46
CA SER A 241 -6.31 2.90 11.22
C SER A 241 -7.83 3.03 11.20
N ALA A 242 -8.45 2.63 10.09
CA ALA A 242 -9.89 2.70 9.88
C ALA A 242 -10.41 1.36 9.35
N SER A 243 -11.65 1.03 9.72
CA SER A 243 -12.30 -0.21 9.30
C SER A 243 -13.80 -0.02 9.04
N TRP A 244 -14.13 1.17 8.55
CA TRP A 244 -15.46 1.61 8.15
C TRP A 244 -15.47 1.96 6.66
N GLY A 245 -16.67 2.01 6.08
CA GLY A 245 -16.89 2.27 4.67
C GLY A 245 -18.39 2.24 4.39
N PRO A 246 -18.81 2.18 3.13
CA PRO A 246 -20.19 1.93 2.75
C PRO A 246 -20.70 0.60 3.33
N GLU A 247 -22.00 0.39 3.31
CA GLU A 247 -22.59 -0.86 3.80
C GLU A 247 -22.22 -2.05 2.90
N ASP A 248 -21.61 -3.07 3.51
CA ASP A 248 -21.11 -4.32 2.89
C ASP A 248 -22.21 -5.31 2.45
N ASN A 249 -23.25 -4.82 1.77
CA ASN A 249 -24.45 -5.59 1.42
C ASN A 249 -24.48 -6.10 -0.03
N GLY A 250 -23.41 -5.91 -0.80
CA GLY A 250 -23.33 -6.36 -2.20
C GLY A 250 -24.12 -5.50 -3.17
N LYS A 251 -24.54 -4.28 -2.77
CA LYS A 251 -25.41 -3.39 -3.60
C LYS A 251 -24.87 -1.98 -3.72
N ILE A 252 -24.30 -1.46 -2.66
CA ILE A 252 -23.82 -0.08 -2.60
C ILE A 252 -22.59 0.09 -3.51
N VAL A 253 -22.46 1.30 -4.04
CA VAL A 253 -21.26 1.81 -4.72
C VAL A 253 -21.17 3.24 -4.22
N ASP A 254 -20.25 3.49 -3.31
CA ASP A 254 -20.12 4.78 -2.64
C ASP A 254 -18.69 4.97 -2.12
N GLY A 255 -18.32 6.20 -1.80
CA GLY A 255 -16.97 6.53 -1.41
C GLY A 255 -16.86 7.90 -0.78
N PRO A 256 -15.63 8.36 -0.50
CA PRO A 256 -15.43 9.65 0.15
C PRO A 256 -16.06 10.76 -0.69
N SER A 257 -16.87 11.60 -0.04
CA SER A 257 -17.37 12.83 -0.62
C SER A 257 -16.23 13.86 -0.72
N PHE A 258 -16.56 15.04 -1.23
CA PHE A 258 -15.61 16.08 -1.57
C PHE A 258 -14.63 16.42 -0.44
N LEU A 259 -15.10 16.74 0.78
CA LEU A 259 -14.22 17.15 1.88
C LEU A 259 -13.34 15.99 2.34
N THR A 260 -13.84 14.77 2.28
CA THR A 260 -13.09 13.58 2.66
C THR A 260 -12.02 13.22 1.62
N GLN A 261 -12.28 13.43 0.33
CA GLN A 261 -11.24 13.34 -0.71
C GLN A 261 -10.16 14.41 -0.49
N GLU A 262 -10.55 15.63 -0.15
CA GLU A 262 -9.62 16.69 0.25
C GLU A 262 -8.78 16.30 1.45
N ALA A 263 -9.41 15.63 2.39
CA ALA A 263 -8.77 15.21 3.60
C ALA A 263 -7.63 14.23 3.33
N PHE A 264 -7.86 13.20 2.50
CA PHE A 264 -6.82 12.28 2.08
C PHE A 264 -5.68 12.98 1.36
N ILE A 265 -6.01 13.86 0.41
CA ILE A 265 -5.02 14.61 -0.38
C ILE A 265 -4.16 15.49 0.51
N ARG A 266 -4.74 16.18 1.49
CA ARG A 266 -3.98 17.02 2.43
C ARG A 266 -3.14 16.18 3.38
N GLY A 267 -3.68 15.06 3.86
CA GLY A 267 -2.98 14.11 4.72
C GLY A 267 -1.71 13.58 4.08
N ILE A 268 -1.80 13.02 2.86
CA ILE A 268 -0.64 12.46 2.15
C ILE A 268 0.39 13.50 1.70
N ASN A 269 0.01 14.79 1.64
CA ASN A 269 0.90 15.87 1.21
C ASN A 269 1.54 16.64 2.36
N ASN A 270 0.83 16.80 3.47
CA ASN A 270 1.23 17.68 4.55
C ASN A 270 1.46 16.93 5.85
N GLY A 271 0.79 15.80 6.08
CA GLY A 271 0.97 15.00 7.28
C GLY A 271 2.42 14.56 7.46
N ARG A 272 2.83 14.36 8.72
CA ARG A 272 4.19 13.92 9.09
C ARG A 272 5.29 14.78 8.46
N GLY A 273 5.17 16.11 8.55
CA GLY A 273 6.14 17.04 7.97
C GLY A 273 6.21 17.03 6.43
N GLY A 274 5.22 16.47 5.74
CA GLY A 274 5.20 16.31 4.28
C GLY A 274 5.66 14.94 3.77
N LEU A 275 5.96 14.00 4.67
CA LEU A 275 6.15 12.58 4.33
C LEU A 275 4.81 11.89 3.96
N GLY A 276 3.71 12.46 4.47
CA GLY A 276 2.34 12.03 4.23
C GLY A 276 1.82 11.09 5.30
N SER A 277 0.60 11.37 5.78
CA SER A 277 -0.16 10.49 6.67
C SER A 277 -0.34 9.11 6.05
N ILE A 278 -0.27 8.07 6.88
CA ILE A 278 -0.48 6.68 6.44
C ILE A 278 -1.88 6.24 6.86
N TYR A 279 -2.74 6.00 5.87
CA TYR A 279 -4.10 5.50 6.10
C TYR A 279 -4.14 3.99 5.87
N VAL A 280 -4.42 3.20 6.90
CA VAL A 280 -4.57 1.75 6.81
C VAL A 280 -6.05 1.40 6.89
N TRP A 281 -6.55 0.64 5.92
CA TRP A 281 -7.98 0.42 5.73
C TRP A 281 -8.32 -1.07 5.63
N ALA A 282 -9.37 -1.51 6.32
CA ALA A 282 -9.90 -2.84 6.15
C ALA A 282 -10.63 -2.98 4.81
N SER A 283 -10.50 -4.13 4.13
CA SER A 283 -11.06 -4.31 2.78
C SER A 283 -12.57 -4.55 2.72
N GLY A 284 -13.28 -4.78 3.84
CA GLY A 284 -14.73 -5.03 3.87
C GLY A 284 -15.12 -6.47 4.22
N ASN A 285 -16.33 -6.63 4.77
CA ASN A 285 -16.87 -7.88 5.33
C ASN A 285 -18.07 -8.46 4.52
N GLY A 286 -18.30 -7.97 3.30
CA GLY A 286 -19.42 -8.29 2.42
C GLY A 286 -19.27 -9.54 1.57
N GLY A 287 -18.26 -10.39 1.81
CA GLY A 287 -17.99 -11.58 0.98
C GLY A 287 -19.18 -12.54 0.87
N ILE A 288 -19.96 -12.74 1.94
CA ILE A 288 -21.20 -13.55 1.93
C ILE A 288 -22.28 -12.94 1.03
N ASN A 289 -22.25 -11.62 0.88
CA ASN A 289 -23.16 -10.86 0.01
C ASN A 289 -22.59 -10.69 -1.40
N TYR A 290 -21.53 -11.42 -1.77
CA TYR A 290 -20.86 -11.30 -3.06
C TYR A 290 -20.42 -9.87 -3.38
N ASP A 291 -20.03 -9.12 -2.34
CA ASP A 291 -19.56 -7.76 -2.54
C ASP A 291 -18.13 -7.72 -3.11
N ASN A 292 -17.73 -6.53 -3.57
CA ASN A 292 -16.44 -6.30 -4.18
C ASN A 292 -15.89 -4.95 -3.72
N CYS A 293 -14.73 -4.98 -3.06
CA CYS A 293 -14.18 -3.80 -2.40
C CYS A 293 -13.69 -2.68 -3.33
N ASN A 294 -13.67 -2.86 -4.66
CA ASN A 294 -13.48 -1.73 -5.57
C ASN A 294 -14.73 -0.82 -5.68
N LEU A 295 -15.84 -1.24 -5.07
CA LEU A 295 -17.08 -0.47 -4.97
C LEU A 295 -17.19 0.34 -3.68
N ASP A 296 -16.24 0.11 -2.76
CA ASP A 296 -15.94 0.98 -1.62
C ASP A 296 -14.85 1.98 -2.06
N GLY A 297 -15.19 3.27 -2.16
CA GLY A 297 -14.28 4.32 -2.57
C GLY A 297 -13.16 4.65 -1.57
N TYR A 298 -13.25 4.21 -0.32
CA TYR A 298 -12.21 4.36 0.70
C TYR A 298 -11.13 3.27 0.50
N VAL A 299 -11.53 2.02 0.28
CA VAL A 299 -10.61 0.91 -0.04
C VAL A 299 -9.99 1.07 -1.43
N ASN A 300 -10.79 1.55 -2.38
CA ASN A 300 -10.40 1.78 -3.77
C ASN A 300 -9.54 3.07 -3.97
N SER A 301 -9.28 3.82 -2.91
CA SER A 301 -8.42 5.00 -2.94
C SER A 301 -6.94 4.61 -3.08
N ILE A 302 -6.15 5.38 -3.83
CA ILE A 302 -4.69 5.18 -3.89
C ILE A 302 -3.99 5.60 -2.59
N TYR A 303 -4.66 6.44 -1.79
CA TYR A 303 -4.14 7.06 -0.57
C TYR A 303 -4.26 6.13 0.64
N THR A 304 -5.06 5.07 0.55
CA THR A 304 -5.24 4.08 1.59
C THR A 304 -4.44 2.82 1.29
N LEU A 305 -3.92 2.21 2.34
CA LEU A 305 -3.29 0.89 2.32
C LEU A 305 -4.36 -0.11 2.76
N SER A 306 -4.96 -0.75 1.77
CA SER A 306 -6.03 -1.73 1.93
C SER A 306 -5.49 -3.10 2.40
N VAL A 307 -6.11 -3.64 3.44
CA VAL A 307 -5.70 -4.87 4.12
C VAL A 307 -6.86 -5.85 4.17
N SER A 308 -6.63 -7.04 3.63
CA SER A 308 -7.58 -8.17 3.71
C SER A 308 -7.22 -9.15 4.82
N SER A 309 -7.99 -10.23 4.93
CA SER A 309 -7.86 -11.22 6.00
C SER A 309 -7.53 -12.62 5.51
N ALA A 310 -6.68 -13.31 6.26
CA ALA A 310 -6.50 -14.75 6.19
C ALA A 310 -6.93 -15.43 7.49
N THR A 311 -7.51 -16.62 7.39
CA THR A 311 -7.73 -17.47 8.57
C THR A 311 -6.40 -18.06 9.08
N GLU A 312 -6.44 -18.64 10.28
CA GLU A 312 -5.34 -19.43 10.85
C GLU A 312 -4.76 -20.50 9.90
N ARG A 313 -5.60 -21.08 9.04
CA ARG A 313 -5.18 -22.14 8.09
C ARG A 313 -4.72 -21.60 6.73
N GLY A 314 -4.61 -20.28 6.61
CA GLY A 314 -4.30 -19.60 5.35
C GLY A 314 -5.42 -19.67 4.32
N THR A 315 -6.67 -19.96 4.70
CA THR A 315 -7.81 -19.92 3.75
C THR A 315 -8.52 -18.58 3.77
N VAL A 316 -9.27 -18.28 2.71
CA VAL A 316 -10.07 -17.05 2.59
C VAL A 316 -11.24 -17.11 3.59
N PRO A 317 -11.38 -16.14 4.51
CA PRO A 317 -12.55 -16.04 5.37
C PRO A 317 -13.82 -15.73 4.57
N VAL A 318 -14.97 -16.26 5.02
CA VAL A 318 -16.25 -16.12 4.30
C VAL A 318 -16.74 -14.67 4.13
N TYR A 319 -16.34 -13.79 5.03
CA TYR A 319 -16.68 -12.37 4.98
C TYR A 319 -15.76 -11.57 4.03
N SER A 320 -14.62 -12.12 3.61
CA SER A 320 -13.61 -11.36 2.87
C SER A 320 -14.11 -10.98 1.48
N GLU A 321 -13.98 -9.70 1.15
CA GLU A 321 -14.29 -9.18 -0.19
C GLU A 321 -13.06 -9.23 -1.11
N PRO A 322 -13.17 -9.75 -2.34
CA PRO A 322 -12.10 -9.67 -3.32
C PRO A 322 -12.16 -8.36 -4.12
N CYS A 323 -11.01 -7.73 -4.37
CA CYS A 323 -10.89 -6.67 -5.37
C CYS A 323 -9.42 -6.42 -5.76
N SER A 324 -9.22 -5.71 -6.87
CA SER A 324 -7.87 -5.38 -7.35
C SER A 324 -7.17 -4.27 -6.56
N ALA A 325 -7.89 -3.59 -5.67
CA ALA A 325 -7.35 -2.55 -4.80
C ALA A 325 -6.59 -3.09 -3.58
N ILE A 326 -6.77 -4.36 -3.19
CA ILE A 326 -6.14 -4.96 -2.00
C ILE A 326 -4.61 -4.96 -2.18
N LEU A 327 -3.88 -4.37 -1.22
CA LEU A 327 -2.41 -4.37 -1.27
C LEU A 327 -1.81 -5.58 -0.55
N THR A 328 -2.35 -5.93 0.62
CA THR A 328 -1.78 -6.99 1.49
C THR A 328 -2.85 -7.67 2.35
N THR A 329 -2.41 -8.67 3.11
CA THR A 329 -3.23 -9.46 4.02
C THR A 329 -2.56 -9.60 5.37
N THR A 330 -3.35 -9.60 6.43
CA THR A 330 -2.91 -10.08 7.75
C THR A 330 -3.90 -11.13 8.27
N TYR A 331 -3.59 -11.74 9.40
CA TYR A 331 -4.50 -12.71 10.01
C TYR A 331 -5.74 -12.03 10.59
N SER A 332 -6.83 -12.78 10.67
CA SER A 332 -8.01 -12.44 11.46
C SER A 332 -8.74 -13.72 11.86
N GLY A 333 -9.79 -13.58 12.69
CA GLY A 333 -10.64 -14.70 13.05
C GLY A 333 -11.51 -15.17 11.89
N GLY A 334 -11.48 -16.48 11.62
CA GLY A 334 -12.33 -17.12 10.61
C GLY A 334 -13.71 -17.54 11.12
N SER A 335 -14.32 -18.52 10.44
CA SER A 335 -15.55 -19.19 10.87
C SER A 335 -15.43 -19.85 12.26
N LEU A 336 -16.54 -20.41 12.77
CA LEU A 336 -16.70 -20.96 14.13
C LEU A 336 -15.57 -21.89 14.63
N HIS A 337 -14.80 -22.55 13.74
CA HIS A 337 -13.75 -23.51 14.10
C HIS A 337 -12.32 -22.98 14.03
N HIS A 338 -12.13 -21.70 13.66
CA HIS A 338 -10.81 -21.08 13.63
C HIS A 338 -10.56 -20.25 14.88
N ARG A 339 -9.30 -20.19 15.32
CA ARG A 339 -8.92 -19.21 16.34
C ARG A 339 -9.21 -17.79 15.83
N LYS A 340 -9.64 -16.94 16.74
CA LYS A 340 -9.99 -15.54 16.49
C LYS A 340 -8.91 -14.62 17.05
N THR A 341 -9.09 -13.31 16.89
CA THR A 341 -8.13 -12.32 17.37
C THR A 341 -8.33 -12.05 18.86
N VAL A 342 -7.22 -11.95 19.59
CA VAL A 342 -7.18 -11.77 21.04
C VAL A 342 -6.66 -10.37 21.37
N THR A 343 -7.47 -9.56 22.05
CA THR A 343 -7.16 -8.14 22.27
C THR A 343 -7.95 -7.59 23.47
N THR A 344 -7.77 -6.31 23.78
CA THR A 344 -8.55 -5.55 24.75
C THR A 344 -10.01 -5.43 24.34
N ASP A 345 -10.91 -5.23 25.30
CA ASP A 345 -12.34 -5.08 25.07
C ASP A 345 -12.94 -4.09 26.07
N LEU A 346 -14.12 -3.56 25.80
CA LEU A 346 -14.79 -2.60 26.69
C LEU A 346 -14.93 -3.14 28.11
N ARG A 347 -15.06 -2.20 29.05
CA ARG A 347 -15.25 -2.45 30.49
C ARG A 347 -14.01 -3.09 31.10
N HIS A 348 -12.83 -2.63 30.67
CA HIS A 348 -11.52 -3.11 31.15
C HIS A 348 -11.35 -4.63 31.00
N SER A 349 -11.93 -5.21 29.95
CA SER A 349 -11.98 -6.66 29.74
C SER A 349 -11.11 -7.09 28.56
N CYS A 350 -10.95 -8.39 28.37
CA CYS A 350 -10.22 -8.94 27.24
C CYS A 350 -11.15 -9.79 26.39
N THR A 351 -11.00 -9.75 25.08
CA THR A 351 -11.71 -10.61 24.16
C THR A 351 -10.79 -11.57 23.45
N SER A 352 -11.29 -12.76 23.16
CA SER A 352 -10.67 -13.75 22.27
C SER A 352 -11.52 -14.01 21.03
N SER A 353 -12.49 -13.14 20.76
CA SER A 353 -13.51 -13.35 19.74
C SER A 353 -13.64 -12.23 18.72
N HIS A 354 -12.64 -11.35 18.61
CA HIS A 354 -12.62 -10.31 17.59
C HIS A 354 -12.33 -10.91 16.20
N THR A 355 -13.06 -10.45 15.17
CA THR A 355 -13.12 -11.06 13.82
C THR A 355 -13.38 -10.00 12.75
N GLY A 356 -13.26 -10.38 11.48
CA GLY A 356 -13.52 -9.50 10.33
C GLY A 356 -12.25 -8.87 9.79
N THR A 357 -12.33 -8.21 8.64
CA THR A 357 -11.22 -7.43 8.08
C THR A 357 -10.78 -6.29 9.01
N SER A 358 -11.69 -5.87 9.90
CA SER A 358 -11.41 -4.89 10.95
C SER A 358 -10.41 -5.35 12.01
N ALA A 359 -10.18 -6.66 12.14
CA ALA A 359 -9.08 -7.20 12.95
C ALA A 359 -7.77 -7.36 12.16
N SER A 360 -7.79 -7.15 10.84
CA SER A 360 -6.60 -7.25 10.00
C SER A 360 -5.90 -5.90 9.81
N ALA A 361 -6.66 -4.82 9.60
CA ALA A 361 -6.11 -3.49 9.43
C ALA A 361 -5.28 -2.98 10.65
N PRO A 362 -5.72 -3.16 11.91
CA PRO A 362 -4.92 -2.76 13.07
C PRO A 362 -3.61 -3.54 13.21
N LEU A 363 -3.59 -4.84 12.85
CA LEU A 363 -2.34 -5.60 12.83
C LEU A 363 -1.34 -5.03 11.82
N ALA A 364 -1.82 -4.67 10.63
CA ALA A 364 -0.96 -4.02 9.62
C ALA A 364 -0.48 -2.63 10.09
N ALA A 365 -1.36 -1.84 10.72
CA ALA A 365 -0.99 -0.54 11.31
C ALA A 365 0.11 -0.69 12.37
N GLY A 366 0.02 -1.71 13.24
CA GLY A 366 1.08 -2.04 14.19
C GLY A 366 2.39 -2.43 13.52
N ILE A 367 2.36 -3.25 12.45
CA ILE A 367 3.57 -3.62 11.70
C ILE A 367 4.23 -2.39 11.05
N ILE A 368 3.42 -1.50 10.49
CA ILE A 368 3.90 -0.24 9.92
C ILE A 368 4.52 0.64 11.02
N ALA A 369 3.95 0.66 12.22
CA ALA A 369 4.55 1.39 13.35
C ALA A 369 5.94 0.85 13.72
N LEU A 370 6.16 -0.46 13.71
CA LEU A 370 7.49 -1.04 13.89
C LEU A 370 8.48 -0.55 12.81
N ALA A 371 8.01 -0.41 11.58
CA ALA A 371 8.82 0.03 10.46
C ALA A 371 9.15 1.54 10.50
N LEU A 372 8.21 2.37 10.96
CA LEU A 372 8.43 3.80 11.14
C LEU A 372 9.38 4.11 12.31
N GLU A 373 9.39 3.29 13.36
CA GLU A 373 10.45 3.38 14.39
C GLU A 373 11.82 3.09 13.76
N ALA A 374 11.88 2.10 12.85
CA ALA A 374 13.12 1.73 12.19
C ALA A 374 13.60 2.74 11.15
N ASN A 375 12.67 3.44 10.49
CA ASN A 375 12.96 4.52 9.56
C ASN A 375 11.81 5.54 9.57
N PRO A 376 11.93 6.65 10.32
CA PRO A 376 10.85 7.63 10.45
C PRO A 376 10.65 8.46 9.16
N THR A 377 11.60 8.41 8.21
CA THR A 377 11.57 9.19 6.96
C THR A 377 10.83 8.52 5.81
N LEU A 378 10.25 7.34 6.03
CA LEU A 378 9.43 6.68 5.01
C LEU A 378 8.21 7.54 4.67
N THR A 379 8.01 7.80 3.38
CA THR A 379 6.78 8.43 2.88
C THR A 379 5.62 7.44 2.85
N TRP A 380 4.39 7.94 2.72
CA TRP A 380 3.20 7.09 2.56
C TRP A 380 3.32 6.09 1.37
N ARG A 381 3.99 6.51 0.28
CA ARG A 381 4.29 5.63 -0.87
C ARG A 381 5.38 4.62 -0.56
N ASP A 382 6.44 5.01 0.14
CA ASP A 382 7.49 4.07 0.55
C ASP A 382 6.91 2.92 1.37
N VAL A 383 5.99 3.21 2.29
CA VAL A 383 5.29 2.20 3.08
C VAL A 383 4.52 1.23 2.17
N GLN A 384 3.81 1.71 1.15
CA GLN A 384 3.14 0.83 0.18
C GLN A 384 4.14 0.00 -0.65
N HIS A 385 5.24 0.60 -1.13
CA HIS A 385 6.28 -0.14 -1.86
C HIS A 385 6.96 -1.23 -1.03
N ILE A 386 7.22 -0.97 0.25
CA ILE A 386 7.76 -1.96 1.19
C ILE A 386 6.70 -3.04 1.44
N THR A 387 5.42 -2.67 1.60
CA THR A 387 4.31 -3.63 1.76
C THR A 387 4.27 -4.64 0.62
N VAL A 388 4.35 -4.19 -0.64
CA VAL A 388 4.39 -5.06 -1.83
C VAL A 388 5.56 -6.05 -1.79
N ARG A 389 6.70 -5.65 -1.20
CA ARG A 389 7.93 -6.45 -1.13
C ARG A 389 8.01 -7.32 0.12
N ALA A 390 7.37 -6.90 1.20
CA ALA A 390 7.28 -7.55 2.50
C ALA A 390 6.13 -8.57 2.57
N SER A 391 5.16 -8.47 1.65
CA SER A 391 4.07 -9.43 1.54
C SER A 391 4.51 -10.69 0.81
N ARG A 392 4.02 -11.85 1.27
CA ARG A 392 4.34 -13.15 0.68
C ARG A 392 3.05 -13.94 0.49
N PRO A 393 2.89 -14.71 -0.60
CA PRO A 393 1.77 -15.64 -0.73
C PRO A 393 1.65 -16.56 0.46
N ALA A 394 2.77 -16.87 1.15
CA ALA A 394 2.78 -17.62 2.41
C ALA A 394 1.95 -18.91 2.27
N ASN A 395 1.59 -19.59 3.35
CA ASN A 395 0.68 -20.74 3.28
C ASN A 395 -0.78 -20.36 2.89
N LEU A 396 -1.00 -19.27 2.16
CA LEU A 396 -2.32 -18.80 1.75
C LEU A 396 -2.85 -19.59 0.55
N ARG A 397 -4.09 -20.06 0.68
CA ARG A 397 -4.75 -20.99 -0.24
C ARG A 397 -5.90 -20.28 -0.94
N VAL A 398 -5.69 -20.00 -2.22
CA VAL A 398 -6.70 -19.47 -3.14
C VAL A 398 -6.33 -19.85 -4.57
N ASN A 399 -7.33 -19.91 -5.45
CA ASN A 399 -7.14 -20.34 -6.84
C ASN A 399 -6.86 -19.19 -7.81
N ASP A 400 -6.86 -17.94 -7.34
CA ASP A 400 -6.74 -16.73 -8.17
C ASP A 400 -5.33 -16.12 -8.18
N TRP A 401 -4.33 -16.81 -7.61
CA TRP A 401 -2.94 -16.38 -7.67
C TRP A 401 -2.46 -16.22 -9.12
N HIS A 402 -1.92 -15.05 -9.43
CA HIS A 402 -1.33 -14.73 -10.72
C HIS A 402 0.06 -14.12 -10.53
N ILE A 403 1.02 -14.45 -11.39
CA ILE A 403 2.32 -13.77 -11.42
C ILE A 403 2.21 -12.57 -12.36
N ASN A 404 2.29 -11.36 -11.81
CA ASN A 404 2.21 -10.14 -12.60
C ASN A 404 3.44 -9.98 -13.52
N GLY A 405 3.40 -9.01 -14.43
CA GLY A 405 4.47 -8.71 -15.37
C GLY A 405 5.79 -8.32 -14.70
N ALA A 406 5.75 -7.91 -13.42
CA ALA A 406 6.91 -7.62 -12.59
C ALA A 406 7.58 -8.87 -11.99
N GLY A 407 6.92 -10.04 -12.06
CA GLY A 407 7.38 -11.30 -11.47
C GLY A 407 6.88 -11.51 -10.03
N ARG A 408 5.86 -10.76 -9.59
CA ARG A 408 5.30 -10.85 -8.24
C ARG A 408 3.99 -11.62 -8.24
N PRO A 409 3.77 -12.55 -7.29
CA PRO A 409 2.47 -13.17 -7.08
C PRO A 409 1.48 -12.16 -6.50
N VAL A 410 0.27 -12.13 -7.06
CA VAL A 410 -0.84 -11.28 -6.61
C VAL A 410 -2.16 -12.03 -6.70
N SER A 411 -3.08 -11.75 -5.78
CA SER A 411 -4.43 -12.32 -5.69
C SER A 411 -5.44 -11.19 -5.41
N HIS A 412 -6.66 -11.31 -5.93
CA HIS A 412 -7.74 -10.36 -5.63
C HIS A 412 -8.26 -10.52 -4.20
N TYR A 413 -8.02 -11.65 -3.55
CA TYR A 413 -8.34 -11.86 -2.13
C TYR A 413 -7.21 -11.44 -1.20
N TYR A 414 -5.96 -11.60 -1.63
CA TYR A 414 -4.81 -11.42 -0.74
C TYR A 414 -3.85 -10.28 -1.08
N GLY A 415 -4.09 -9.56 -2.17
CA GLY A 415 -3.11 -8.62 -2.72
C GLY A 415 -1.79 -9.34 -2.99
N PHE A 416 -0.68 -8.77 -2.52
CA PHE A 416 0.65 -9.40 -2.62
C PHE A 416 0.91 -10.49 -1.56
N GLY A 417 -0.08 -10.79 -0.71
CA GLY A 417 -0.05 -11.88 0.27
C GLY A 417 0.04 -11.42 1.73
N LEU A 418 0.41 -12.35 2.61
CA LEU A 418 0.54 -12.13 4.03
C LEU A 418 1.74 -11.23 4.36
N LEU A 419 1.51 -10.19 5.15
CA LEU A 419 2.53 -9.23 5.57
C LEU A 419 3.53 -9.87 6.55
N ASP A 420 4.83 -9.80 6.24
CA ASP A 420 5.90 -10.27 7.13
C ASP A 420 6.54 -9.07 7.84
N ALA A 421 6.28 -8.93 9.15
CA ALA A 421 6.78 -7.81 9.95
C ALA A 421 8.31 -7.74 10.03
N GLY A 422 8.98 -8.89 10.18
CA GLY A 422 10.44 -8.95 10.25
C GLY A 422 11.08 -8.50 8.93
N MET A 423 10.54 -8.97 7.80
CA MET A 423 10.98 -8.53 6.47
C MET A 423 10.63 -7.06 6.21
N PHE A 424 9.47 -6.60 6.64
CA PHE A 424 9.04 -5.21 6.49
C PHE A 424 10.04 -4.26 7.17
N VAL A 425 10.37 -4.53 8.43
CA VAL A 425 11.32 -3.73 9.21
C VAL A 425 12.73 -3.82 8.65
N ASP A 426 13.18 -5.00 8.22
CA ASP A 426 14.50 -5.15 7.59
C ASP A 426 14.61 -4.36 6.28
N LEU A 427 13.55 -4.37 5.46
CA LEU A 427 13.47 -3.55 4.24
C LEU A 427 13.44 -2.06 4.56
N ALA A 428 12.64 -1.62 5.54
CA ALA A 428 12.52 -0.22 5.95
C ALA A 428 13.86 0.43 6.30
N ARG A 429 14.72 -0.29 7.04
CA ARG A 429 16.08 0.16 7.42
C ARG A 429 17.02 0.35 6.23
N LYS A 430 16.75 -0.35 5.13
CA LYS A 430 17.56 -0.36 3.90
C LYS A 430 16.87 0.36 2.76
N TRP A 431 15.72 0.97 3.03
CA TRP A 431 14.87 1.57 2.00
C TRP A 431 15.37 2.96 1.66
N LYS A 432 15.69 3.15 0.38
CA LYS A 432 15.89 4.47 -0.18
C LYS A 432 14.53 5.06 -0.57
N PRO A 433 14.20 6.31 -0.22
CA PRO A 433 12.94 6.93 -0.63
C PRO A 433 12.72 6.83 -2.14
N VAL A 434 11.49 6.54 -2.56
CA VAL A 434 11.13 6.58 -3.98
C VAL A 434 11.07 8.02 -4.48
N ARG A 435 11.31 8.20 -5.78
CA ARG A 435 11.18 9.49 -6.45
C ARG A 435 9.74 9.99 -6.44
N PRO A 436 9.52 11.30 -6.68
CA PRO A 436 8.19 11.89 -6.72
C PRO A 436 7.22 11.12 -7.61
N GLN A 437 5.96 11.06 -7.18
CA GLN A 437 4.92 10.35 -7.91
C GLN A 437 4.59 11.09 -9.21
N ARG A 438 4.51 10.34 -10.30
CA ARG A 438 4.06 10.82 -11.60
C ARG A 438 2.67 10.32 -11.89
N ASN A 439 1.94 11.11 -12.67
CA ASN A 439 0.57 10.83 -13.06
C ASN A 439 0.45 10.99 -14.58
N CYS A 440 0.12 9.90 -15.28
CA CYS A 440 -0.07 9.88 -16.72
C CYS A 440 -1.52 9.50 -17.06
N PRO A 441 -2.38 10.47 -17.42
CA PRO A 441 -3.71 10.19 -17.93
C PRO A 441 -3.64 9.75 -19.41
N SER A 442 -4.35 8.67 -19.74
CA SER A 442 -4.63 8.22 -21.09
C SER A 442 -6.14 8.24 -21.31
N LEU A 443 -6.59 9.18 -22.15
CA LEU A 443 -8.00 9.33 -22.47
C LEU A 443 -8.37 8.43 -23.65
N PHE A 444 -9.37 7.57 -23.44
CA PHE A 444 -10.03 6.84 -24.51
C PHE A 444 -11.47 7.34 -24.62
N GLN A 445 -11.75 8.17 -25.62
CA GLN A 445 -13.12 8.55 -25.94
C GLN A 445 -13.63 7.66 -27.09
N PRO A 446 -14.61 6.78 -26.84
CA PRO A 446 -15.26 6.06 -27.94
C PRO A 446 -15.91 7.09 -28.89
N ARG A 447 -15.81 6.85 -30.20
CA ARG A 447 -16.52 7.67 -31.21
C ARG A 447 -18.03 7.38 -31.09
N GLY A 448 -18.73 8.14 -30.24
CA GLY A 448 -20.17 8.02 -30.01
C GLY A 448 -20.55 7.10 -28.85
N LYS A 449 -21.87 6.82 -28.71
CA LYS A 449 -22.39 5.88 -27.71
C LYS A 449 -21.88 4.48 -28.04
N CYS A 450 -21.16 3.85 -27.12
CA CYS A 450 -20.68 2.48 -27.29
C CYS A 450 -21.64 1.50 -26.60
N PRO A 451 -22.55 0.83 -27.34
CA PRO A 451 -23.46 -0.14 -26.74
C PRO A 451 -22.68 -1.36 -26.24
N LEU A 452 -22.98 -1.79 -25.01
CA LEU A 452 -22.44 -3.02 -24.46
C LEU A 452 -23.19 -4.23 -25.04
N LEU A 453 -22.45 -5.09 -25.73
CA LEU A 453 -22.88 -6.45 -26.11
C LEU A 453 -22.48 -7.44 -25.00
N ASP A 454 -22.64 -8.75 -25.23
CA ASP A 454 -22.29 -9.81 -24.27
C ASP A 454 -20.83 -9.72 -23.80
N LEU A 455 -19.93 -9.44 -24.75
CA LEU A 455 -18.51 -9.24 -24.53
C LEU A 455 -18.06 -8.01 -25.30
N HIS A 456 -17.60 -7.01 -24.57
CA HIS A 456 -16.99 -5.83 -25.14
C HIS A 456 -15.50 -5.77 -24.78
N VAL A 457 -14.63 -5.66 -25.78
CA VAL A 457 -13.17 -5.58 -25.60
C VAL A 457 -12.66 -4.33 -26.29
N LEU A 458 -12.13 -3.40 -25.50
CA LEU A 458 -11.44 -2.21 -25.98
C LEU A 458 -9.94 -2.44 -25.86
N LYS A 459 -9.20 -2.21 -26.94
CA LYS A 459 -7.74 -2.27 -26.97
C LYS A 459 -7.18 -0.93 -27.43
N TRP A 460 -6.14 -0.44 -26.77
CA TRP A 460 -5.46 0.78 -27.15
C TRP A 460 -4.00 0.75 -26.71
N ASN A 461 -3.15 1.42 -27.47
CA ASN A 461 -1.73 1.51 -27.15
C ASN A 461 -1.46 2.73 -26.26
N VAL A 462 -0.68 2.56 -25.20
CA VAL A 462 -0.31 3.62 -24.25
C VAL A 462 1.20 3.80 -24.27
N THR A 463 1.66 5.03 -24.44
CA THR A 463 3.10 5.37 -24.39
C THR A 463 3.59 5.68 -22.97
N ALA A 464 2.71 5.62 -21.98
CA ALA A 464 2.99 5.98 -20.59
C ALA A 464 3.64 7.37 -20.43
N CYS A 465 3.22 8.34 -21.25
CA CYS A 465 3.73 9.70 -21.24
C CYS A 465 5.23 9.80 -21.54
N LEU A 466 5.76 8.87 -22.35
CA LEU A 466 7.15 8.86 -22.83
C LEU A 466 7.58 10.22 -23.38
N ARG A 467 8.82 10.64 -23.06
CA ARG A 467 9.41 11.96 -23.38
C ARG A 467 8.74 13.16 -22.69
N THR A 468 7.88 12.94 -21.70
CA THR A 468 7.36 14.01 -20.84
C THR A 468 7.84 13.82 -19.40
N ARG A 469 7.65 14.86 -18.56
CA ARG A 469 7.95 14.80 -17.12
C ARG A 469 7.09 13.80 -16.36
N ASN A 470 5.92 13.44 -16.89
CA ASN A 470 5.03 12.44 -16.33
C ASN A 470 5.29 11.02 -16.87
N TRP A 471 6.43 10.79 -17.53
CA TRP A 471 6.81 9.46 -18.00
C TRP A 471 6.94 8.49 -16.82
N ILE A 472 6.25 7.36 -16.90
CA ILE A 472 6.28 6.28 -15.90
C ILE A 472 6.96 5.07 -16.53
N SER A 473 7.95 4.51 -15.84
CA SER A 473 8.61 3.25 -16.22
C SER A 473 8.30 2.11 -15.25
N SER A 474 7.91 2.42 -14.01
CA SER A 474 7.42 1.45 -13.03
C SER A 474 6.10 1.92 -12.44
N LEU A 475 5.06 1.12 -12.62
CA LEU A 475 3.72 1.39 -12.09
C LEU A 475 3.64 1.26 -10.55
N GLU A 476 2.77 2.07 -9.97
CA GLU A 476 2.26 1.94 -8.60
C GLU A 476 0.76 1.58 -8.69
N HIS A 477 -0.09 2.61 -8.81
CA HIS A 477 -1.54 2.46 -8.90
C HIS A 477 -2.04 2.66 -10.34
N ILE A 478 -3.13 1.98 -10.68
CA ILE A 478 -3.89 2.22 -11.90
C ILE A 478 -5.31 2.59 -11.51
N GLN A 479 -5.89 3.60 -12.16
CA GLN A 479 -7.32 3.90 -12.06
C GLN A 479 -7.98 3.84 -13.45
N ALA A 480 -8.99 2.99 -13.59
CA ALA A 480 -9.88 2.94 -14.74
C ALA A 480 -11.17 3.70 -14.41
N ARG A 481 -11.26 4.97 -14.85
CA ARG A 481 -12.44 5.80 -14.65
C ARG A 481 -13.49 5.53 -15.71
N LEU A 482 -14.66 5.03 -15.29
CA LEU A 482 -15.73 4.62 -16.18
C LEU A 482 -17.01 5.42 -15.92
N THR A 483 -17.62 5.90 -17.01
CA THR A 483 -19.02 6.30 -17.03
C THR A 483 -19.77 5.32 -17.93
N LEU A 484 -20.64 4.53 -17.30
CA LEU A 484 -21.33 3.42 -17.91
C LEU A 484 -22.77 3.38 -17.41
N SER A 485 -23.76 3.47 -18.32
CA SER A 485 -25.14 3.15 -17.98
C SER A 485 -25.42 1.68 -18.26
N TYR A 486 -26.19 1.03 -17.39
CA TYR A 486 -26.54 -0.37 -17.56
C TYR A 486 -27.84 -0.71 -16.83
N ILE A 487 -28.70 -1.52 -17.43
CA ILE A 487 -30.01 -1.86 -16.82
C ILE A 487 -29.87 -2.61 -15.49
N ARG A 488 -28.75 -3.27 -15.24
CA ARG A 488 -28.54 -3.99 -13.98
C ARG A 488 -27.07 -4.14 -13.65
N ARG A 489 -26.55 -3.20 -12.89
CA ARG A 489 -25.11 -3.06 -12.62
C ARG A 489 -24.44 -4.33 -12.08
N GLY A 490 -25.10 -5.11 -11.23
CA GLY A 490 -24.55 -6.33 -10.63
C GLY A 490 -24.27 -7.48 -11.61
N ASP A 491 -24.76 -7.40 -12.85
CA ASP A 491 -24.57 -8.42 -13.88
C ASP A 491 -23.27 -8.20 -14.69
N LEU A 492 -22.50 -7.15 -14.38
CA LEU A 492 -21.28 -6.76 -15.10
C LEU A 492 -20.03 -7.36 -14.45
N ILE A 493 -19.11 -7.86 -15.28
CA ILE A 493 -17.72 -8.13 -14.90
C ILE A 493 -16.84 -7.18 -15.71
N ILE A 494 -15.94 -6.48 -15.05
CA ILE A 494 -15.00 -5.57 -15.70
C ILE A 494 -13.59 -6.04 -15.39
N VAL A 495 -12.78 -6.23 -16.44
CA VAL A 495 -11.39 -6.68 -16.32
C VAL A 495 -10.50 -5.74 -17.13
N LEU A 496 -9.45 -5.23 -16.49
CA LEU A 496 -8.39 -4.48 -17.15
C LEU A 496 -7.15 -5.35 -17.28
N MET A 497 -6.57 -5.40 -18.48
CA MET A 497 -5.34 -6.14 -18.78
C MET A 497 -4.19 -5.16 -19.01
N SER A 498 -3.08 -5.34 -18.28
CA SER A 498 -1.84 -4.61 -18.54
C SER A 498 -1.14 -5.10 -19.82
N PRO A 499 -0.17 -4.35 -20.37
CA PRO A 499 0.63 -4.76 -21.53
C PRO A 499 1.41 -6.05 -21.29
N SER A 500 1.79 -6.33 -20.04
CA SER A 500 2.45 -7.58 -19.66
C SER A 500 1.48 -8.76 -19.54
N GLY A 501 0.18 -8.55 -19.75
CA GLY A 501 -0.85 -9.58 -19.64
C GLY A 501 -1.41 -9.77 -18.23
N THR A 502 -1.16 -8.87 -17.28
CA THR A 502 -1.67 -9.00 -15.90
C THR A 502 -3.15 -8.64 -15.82
N PRO A 503 -4.02 -9.56 -15.36
CA PRO A 503 -5.45 -9.30 -15.21
C PRO A 503 -5.76 -8.58 -13.89
N SER A 504 -6.49 -7.48 -13.99
CA SER A 504 -7.12 -6.77 -12.88
C SER A 504 -8.64 -6.89 -13.01
N VAL A 505 -9.25 -7.79 -12.24
CA VAL A 505 -10.72 -7.88 -12.12
C VAL A 505 -11.20 -6.69 -11.29
N LEU A 506 -11.74 -5.69 -11.97
CA LEU A 506 -12.17 -4.42 -11.39
C LEU A 506 -13.52 -4.53 -10.69
N THR A 507 -14.39 -5.42 -11.17
CA THR A 507 -15.63 -5.78 -10.48
C THR A 507 -16.08 -7.17 -10.90
N THR A 508 -16.74 -7.87 -9.99
CA THR A 508 -17.28 -9.22 -10.17
C THR A 508 -18.80 -9.18 -10.25
N VAL A 509 -19.39 -10.31 -10.63
CA VAL A 509 -20.85 -10.49 -10.53
C VAL A 509 -21.27 -10.36 -9.07
N ARG A 510 -22.25 -9.49 -8.80
CA ARG A 510 -22.90 -9.39 -7.49
C ARG A 510 -24.25 -10.10 -7.59
N GLN A 511 -24.34 -11.29 -6.99
CA GLN A 511 -25.39 -12.27 -7.29
C GLN A 511 -26.80 -11.68 -7.29
N VAL A 512 -27.65 -12.21 -8.19
CA VAL A 512 -29.09 -11.98 -8.16
C VAL A 512 -29.65 -12.53 -6.85
N PRO A 513 -30.29 -11.71 -5.99
CA PRO A 513 -31.02 -10.47 -6.30
C PRO A 513 -30.40 -9.17 -5.75
N LEU A 514 -29.13 -9.14 -5.36
CA LEU A 514 -28.55 -8.08 -4.54
C LEU A 514 -28.43 -6.74 -5.29
N ASP A 515 -27.49 -6.60 -6.23
CA ASP A 515 -27.39 -5.36 -7.01
C ASP A 515 -28.32 -5.40 -8.25
N LYS A 516 -29.44 -4.69 -8.14
CA LYS A 516 -30.41 -4.45 -9.23
C LYS A 516 -30.38 -3.01 -9.74
N SER A 517 -29.35 -2.24 -9.38
CA SER A 517 -29.30 -0.81 -9.69
C SER A 517 -29.24 -0.54 -11.19
N HIS A 518 -30.07 0.42 -11.63
CA HIS A 518 -30.06 0.98 -12.99
C HIS A 518 -29.10 2.17 -13.15
N LYS A 519 -28.45 2.61 -12.06
CA LYS A 519 -27.60 3.81 -12.06
C LYS A 519 -26.29 3.61 -12.82
N GLY A 520 -25.85 2.36 -13.02
CA GLY A 520 -24.54 2.05 -13.59
C GLY A 520 -23.39 2.68 -12.79
N TYR A 521 -22.38 3.18 -13.48
CA TYR A 521 -21.22 3.86 -12.92
C TYR A 521 -21.10 5.26 -13.51
N THR A 522 -20.82 6.26 -12.68
CA THR A 522 -20.66 7.67 -13.11
C THR A 522 -19.28 8.16 -12.72
N ASN A 523 -18.36 8.23 -13.69
CA ASN A 523 -16.96 8.60 -13.47
C ASN A 523 -16.30 7.84 -12.30
N TRP A 524 -16.71 6.58 -12.09
CA TRP A 524 -16.22 5.74 -10.99
C TRP A 524 -14.81 5.25 -11.31
N ALA A 525 -13.89 5.41 -10.37
CA ALA A 525 -12.47 5.20 -10.58
C ALA A 525 -11.98 3.86 -10.03
N PHE A 526 -12.31 2.74 -10.69
CA PHE A 526 -11.82 1.42 -10.28
C PHE A 526 -10.29 1.38 -10.20
N MET A 527 -9.74 0.92 -9.10
CA MET A 527 -8.31 0.93 -8.80
C MET A 527 -7.70 -0.47 -8.86
N SER A 528 -6.45 -0.56 -9.30
CA SER A 528 -5.68 -1.80 -9.24
C SER A 528 -4.24 -1.56 -8.79
N THR A 529 -3.76 -2.43 -7.91
CA THR A 529 -2.36 -2.55 -7.48
C THR A 529 -1.65 -3.73 -8.17
N HIS A 530 -2.36 -4.55 -8.97
CA HIS A 530 -1.86 -5.85 -9.42
C HIS A 530 -0.66 -5.75 -10.39
N ALA A 531 -0.54 -4.63 -11.11
CA ALA A 531 0.56 -4.37 -12.03
C ALA A 531 1.70 -3.55 -11.40
N TRP A 532 1.81 -3.52 -10.07
CA TRP A 532 2.89 -2.80 -9.39
C TRP A 532 4.27 -3.24 -9.89
N ASP A 533 5.16 -2.27 -10.11
CA ASP A 533 6.48 -2.37 -10.73
C ASP A 533 6.50 -2.80 -12.22
N GLU A 534 5.35 -2.93 -12.90
CA GLU A 534 5.33 -3.19 -14.35
C GLU A 534 5.67 -1.95 -15.19
N GLU A 535 6.21 -2.18 -16.38
CA GLU A 535 6.35 -1.15 -17.42
C GLU A 535 4.98 -0.94 -18.10
N PRO A 536 4.36 0.25 -17.99
CA PRO A 536 3.01 0.48 -18.50
C PRO A 536 2.90 0.74 -20.00
N SER A 537 4.03 0.87 -20.71
CA SER A 537 4.03 1.11 -22.15
C SER A 537 3.59 -0.14 -22.94
N GLY A 538 2.64 0.03 -23.86
CA GLY A 538 2.15 -1.04 -24.74
C GLY A 538 0.64 -1.11 -24.85
N GLU A 539 0.13 -2.23 -25.38
CA GLU A 539 -1.29 -2.45 -25.60
C GLU A 539 -2.01 -2.79 -24.28
N TRP A 540 -2.94 -1.94 -23.88
CA TRP A 540 -3.87 -2.21 -22.80
C TRP A 540 -5.18 -2.76 -23.35
N ALA A 541 -5.89 -3.55 -22.53
CA ALA A 541 -7.23 -4.00 -22.89
C ALA A 541 -8.22 -3.85 -21.73
N LEU A 542 -9.41 -3.31 -22.01
CA LEU A 542 -10.55 -3.27 -21.09
C LEU A 542 -11.62 -4.24 -21.61
N LYS A 543 -11.95 -5.23 -20.80
CA LYS A 543 -12.97 -6.23 -21.08
C LYS A 543 -14.18 -6.00 -20.17
N ILE A 544 -15.35 -5.79 -20.77
CA ILE A 544 -16.62 -5.69 -20.07
C ILE A 544 -17.47 -6.88 -20.50
N VAL A 545 -17.83 -7.73 -19.55
CA VAL A 545 -18.66 -8.92 -19.78
C VAL A 545 -20.02 -8.70 -19.15
N ASN A 546 -21.05 -9.05 -19.91
CA ASN A 546 -22.43 -9.13 -19.48
C ASN A 546 -22.84 -10.60 -19.38
N ILE A 547 -23.17 -11.06 -18.17
CA ILE A 547 -23.56 -12.45 -17.95
C ILE A 547 -25.00 -12.79 -18.37
N ARG A 548 -25.85 -11.79 -18.64
CA ARG A 548 -27.28 -11.97 -18.93
C ARG A 548 -27.60 -12.12 -20.42
N GLY A 549 -26.66 -11.79 -21.31
CA GLY A 549 -26.83 -11.92 -22.76
C GLY A 549 -27.66 -10.80 -23.40
N TRP A 550 -28.19 -11.06 -24.62
CA TRP A 550 -28.79 -10.08 -25.54
C TRP A 550 -30.00 -9.29 -25.03
N SER A 551 -30.63 -9.70 -23.92
CA SER A 551 -31.83 -9.04 -23.37
C SER A 551 -31.52 -7.81 -22.50
N SER A 552 -30.27 -7.35 -22.47
CA SER A 552 -29.81 -6.31 -21.55
C SER A 552 -28.97 -5.26 -22.27
N THR A 553 -29.34 -3.99 -22.09
CA THR A 553 -28.73 -2.87 -22.80
C THR A 553 -27.93 -1.98 -21.84
N GLY A 554 -26.83 -1.42 -22.34
CA GLY A 554 -26.10 -0.37 -21.65
C GLY A 554 -25.09 0.32 -22.55
N ILE A 555 -24.57 1.45 -22.08
CA ILE A 555 -23.76 2.35 -22.90
C ILE A 555 -22.55 2.79 -22.10
N LEU A 556 -21.36 2.46 -22.62
CA LEU A 556 -20.12 3.06 -22.16
C LEU A 556 -19.97 4.44 -22.82
N SER A 557 -19.99 5.50 -22.02
CA SER A 557 -19.93 6.89 -22.49
C SER A 557 -18.55 7.52 -22.29
N LYS A 558 -17.83 7.12 -21.24
CA LYS A 558 -16.49 7.63 -20.96
C LYS A 558 -15.61 6.54 -20.36
N PHE A 559 -14.38 6.46 -20.84
CA PHE A 559 -13.33 5.67 -20.23
C PHE A 559 -12.01 6.47 -20.18
N GLN A 560 -11.39 6.53 -19.03
CA GLN A 560 -10.08 7.14 -18.86
C GLN A 560 -9.21 6.21 -18.02
N LEU A 561 -8.06 5.84 -18.57
CA LEU A 561 -7.01 5.16 -17.81
C LEU A 561 -6.13 6.23 -17.17
N GLN A 562 -5.87 6.10 -15.88
CA GLN A 562 -4.92 6.95 -15.19
C GLN A 562 -3.85 6.08 -14.53
N LEU A 563 -2.60 6.36 -14.85
CA LEU A 563 -1.45 5.61 -14.38
C LEU A 563 -0.70 6.45 -13.37
N TYR A 564 -0.35 5.84 -12.24
CA TYR A 564 0.50 6.41 -11.21
C TYR A 564 1.76 5.56 -11.10
N GLY A 565 2.90 6.21 -10.82
CA GLY A 565 4.16 5.50 -10.69
C GLY A 565 5.36 6.44 -10.66
N THR A 566 6.52 5.88 -11.01
CA THR A 566 7.79 6.61 -11.05
C THR A 566 8.54 6.31 -12.35
N GLU A 567 9.49 7.17 -12.69
CA GLU A 567 10.48 6.92 -13.74
C GLU A 567 11.61 5.99 -13.31
N GLU A 568 11.73 5.68 -12.01
CA GLU A 568 12.72 4.71 -11.54
C GLU A 568 12.44 3.32 -12.11
N ASN A 569 13.50 2.60 -12.48
CA ASN A 569 13.40 1.16 -12.73
C ASN A 569 13.35 0.41 -11.39
N MET A 570 12.14 0.22 -10.85
CA MET A 570 11.93 -0.40 -9.55
C MET A 570 12.23 -1.89 -9.52
N ARG A 571 12.24 -2.56 -10.69
CA ARG A 571 12.62 -3.98 -10.83
C ARG A 571 14.13 -4.19 -10.69
N GLY A 572 14.92 -3.23 -11.17
CA GLY A 572 16.38 -3.24 -11.09
C GLY A 572 16.95 -2.59 -9.82
N ARG A 573 16.09 -2.10 -8.91
CA ARG A 573 16.51 -1.38 -7.71
C ARG A 573 17.31 -2.29 -6.76
N ARG A 574 18.57 -1.92 -6.49
CA ARG A 574 19.43 -2.65 -5.54
C ARG A 574 19.11 -2.23 -4.11
N THR A 575 19.06 -3.20 -3.19
CA THR A 575 18.90 -2.97 -1.75
C THR A 575 20.26 -2.66 -1.13
N GLU A 576 20.40 -1.56 -0.40
CA GLU A 576 21.67 -1.19 0.25
C GLU A 576 21.87 -1.91 1.60
N ARG A 577 23.08 -1.86 2.17
CA ARG A 577 23.41 -2.57 3.43
C ARG A 577 22.68 -1.96 4.66
N ALA A 578 22.49 -0.64 4.69
CA ALA A 578 21.62 0.13 5.62
C ALA A 578 21.57 1.60 5.16
N VAL A 579 20.40 2.25 5.25
CA VAL A 579 20.17 3.65 4.80
C VAL A 579 19.99 4.63 5.98
N VAL A 580 19.72 4.11 7.19
CA VAL A 580 19.47 4.91 8.40
C VAL A 580 20.42 4.46 9.51
N GLN A 581 21.08 5.42 10.17
CA GLN A 581 21.91 5.20 11.36
C GLN A 581 21.51 6.18 12.47
N GLN A 582 21.25 5.68 13.68
CA GLN A 582 21.01 6.52 14.85
C GLN A 582 22.34 7.09 15.38
N CYS A 583 22.34 8.37 15.74
CA CYS A 583 23.48 9.01 16.40
C CYS A 583 23.64 8.42 17.81
N SER A 584 24.78 7.81 18.12
CA SER A 584 25.09 7.39 19.48
C SER A 584 25.39 8.62 20.35
N VAL A 585 24.69 8.78 21.47
CA VAL A 585 24.80 9.90 22.45
C VAL A 585 26.15 9.90 23.22
N LEU A 586 27.18 9.25 22.69
CA LEU A 586 28.52 9.24 23.26
C LEU A 586 29.46 10.02 22.31
N ASN A 587 29.49 11.34 22.51
CA ASN A 587 30.54 12.28 22.07
C ASN A 587 30.79 12.50 20.55
N SER A 588 29.92 12.07 19.63
CA SER A 588 29.98 12.57 18.25
C SER A 588 28.59 12.87 17.70
N ASP A 589 28.21 14.15 17.70
CA ASP A 589 27.02 14.71 17.04
C ASP A 589 27.10 14.69 15.49
N GLU A 590 28.07 13.94 14.95
CA GLU A 590 28.52 13.97 13.56
C GLU A 590 28.14 12.69 12.82
N CYS A 591 27.41 12.86 11.72
CA CYS A 591 27.18 11.79 10.77
C CYS A 591 28.47 11.55 9.98
N ILE A 592 29.03 10.34 10.10
CA ILE A 592 30.24 9.96 9.35
C ILE A 592 29.87 9.83 7.87
N TYR A 593 30.71 10.41 7.00
CA TYR A 593 30.57 10.33 5.54
C TYR A 593 30.24 8.89 5.10
N PRO A 594 29.25 8.69 4.20
CA PRO A 594 28.59 9.68 3.34
C PRO A 594 27.23 10.22 3.84
N LEU A 595 26.90 10.14 5.13
CA LEU A 595 25.55 10.42 5.65
C LEU A 595 25.28 11.93 5.92
N TYR A 596 24.00 12.33 5.85
CA TYR A 596 23.47 13.65 6.18
C TYR A 596 22.70 13.61 7.50
N LYS A 597 22.92 14.61 8.37
CA LYS A 597 22.15 14.77 9.60
C LYS A 597 20.76 15.33 9.29
N PHE A 598 19.73 14.63 9.72
CA PHE A 598 18.35 15.07 9.73
C PHE A 598 17.83 14.89 11.15
N GLU A 599 17.58 16.00 11.85
CA GLU A 599 17.24 15.97 13.28
C GLU A 599 18.26 15.14 14.09
N ASN A 600 17.83 14.02 14.67
CA ASN A 600 18.65 13.13 15.50
C ASN A 600 19.10 11.84 14.77
N ILE A 601 18.96 11.78 13.45
CA ILE A 601 19.31 10.61 12.64
C ILE A 601 20.24 10.97 11.47
N CYS A 602 21.01 9.99 11.01
CA CYS A 602 21.88 10.08 9.85
C CYS A 602 21.28 9.30 8.67
N LEU A 603 21.15 9.97 7.52
CA LEU A 603 20.51 9.45 6.31
C LEU A 603 21.45 9.48 5.11
N VAL A 604 21.33 8.51 4.19
CA VAL A 604 22.11 8.52 2.93
C VAL A 604 21.65 9.63 1.97
N SER A 605 20.40 10.07 2.08
CA SER A 605 19.82 11.16 1.28
C SER A 605 18.75 11.87 2.09
N CYS A 606 18.58 13.17 1.86
CA CYS A 606 17.58 13.96 2.57
C CYS A 606 16.14 13.58 2.17
N PRO A 607 15.18 13.64 3.11
CA PRO A 607 13.78 13.37 2.82
C PRO A 607 13.17 14.45 1.91
N PRO A 608 12.01 14.20 1.29
CA PRO A 608 11.26 15.23 0.56
C PRO A 608 11.09 16.51 1.40
N ARG A 609 11.07 17.66 0.73
CA ARG A 609 11.11 19.03 1.33
C ARG A 609 12.41 19.41 2.02
N TYR A 610 13.46 18.60 1.92
CA TYR A 610 14.81 18.96 2.35
C TYR A 610 15.80 18.74 1.21
N TYR A 611 16.85 19.55 1.16
CA TYR A 611 17.97 19.39 0.25
C TYR A 611 19.27 19.11 1.01
N GLU A 612 20.19 18.49 0.29
CA GLU A 612 21.50 18.10 0.77
C GLU A 612 22.41 19.33 0.84
N TRP A 613 22.83 19.72 2.04
CA TRP A 613 23.71 20.87 2.28
C TRP A 613 25.01 20.44 2.95
N GLY A 614 26.15 20.88 2.43
CA GLY A 614 27.49 20.57 2.96
C GLY A 614 28.53 20.34 1.86
N SER A 615 29.81 20.33 2.22
CA SER A 615 30.94 20.14 1.28
C SER A 615 31.31 18.66 1.10
N ASN A 616 32.05 18.35 0.04
CA ASN A 616 32.64 17.02 -0.22
C ASN A 616 33.92 16.76 0.57
N SER A 617 34.30 17.66 1.50
CA SER A 617 35.42 17.49 2.42
C SER A 617 35.03 16.64 3.64
N THR A 618 35.97 15.84 4.14
CA THR A 618 35.80 14.97 5.32
C THR A 618 35.49 15.73 6.61
N ASP A 619 35.81 17.03 6.70
CA ASP A 619 35.67 17.88 7.89
C ASP A 619 34.42 18.80 7.87
N SER A 620 33.49 18.59 6.93
CA SER A 620 32.31 19.47 6.81
C SER A 620 31.00 18.78 7.22
N ILE A 621 30.23 19.45 8.08
CA ILE A 621 28.94 18.98 8.56
C ILE A 621 27.96 18.91 7.37
N ARG A 622 27.43 17.70 7.11
CA ARG A 622 26.37 17.45 6.12
C ARG A 622 25.02 17.49 6.78
N LEU A 623 24.16 18.39 6.34
CA LEU A 623 22.85 18.61 6.93
C LEU A 623 21.76 18.51 5.86
N CYS A 624 20.59 18.04 6.27
CA CYS A 624 19.37 18.23 5.52
C CYS A 624 18.75 19.58 5.87
N GLN A 625 18.71 20.49 4.90
CA GLN A 625 18.15 21.83 5.06
C GLN A 625 16.79 21.94 4.36
N PRO A 626 15.82 22.67 4.93
CA PRO A 626 14.48 22.73 4.35
C PRO A 626 14.48 23.45 3.00
N CYS A 627 13.68 22.94 2.08
CA CYS A 627 13.34 23.58 0.82
C CYS A 627 12.46 24.82 1.05
N HIS A 628 12.39 25.68 0.04
CA HIS A 628 11.31 26.67 0.00
C HIS A 628 9.95 25.97 0.05
N LYS A 629 8.99 26.56 0.78
CA LYS A 629 7.65 25.98 1.02
C LYS A 629 6.84 25.65 -0.25
N SER A 630 7.20 26.24 -1.39
CA SER A 630 6.56 25.98 -2.68
C SER A 630 7.11 24.74 -3.39
N CYS A 631 8.26 24.22 -2.97
CA CYS A 631 8.92 23.08 -3.61
C CYS A 631 8.64 21.79 -2.84
N GLN A 632 8.43 20.69 -3.56
CA GLN A 632 8.40 19.35 -2.98
C GLN A 632 9.81 18.76 -2.86
N THR A 633 10.65 19.00 -3.86
CA THR A 633 12.09 18.71 -3.82
C THR A 633 12.84 19.92 -4.37
N CYS A 634 14.06 20.14 -3.91
CA CYS A 634 14.85 21.29 -4.30
C CYS A 634 16.34 20.97 -4.23
N PHE A 635 17.17 21.82 -4.85
CA PHE A 635 18.62 21.79 -4.70
C PHE A 635 19.16 22.93 -3.83
N GLY A 636 18.26 23.77 -3.30
CA GLY A 636 18.60 24.97 -2.54
C GLY A 636 17.37 25.60 -1.88
N PRO A 637 17.55 26.66 -1.08
CA PRO A 637 16.52 27.21 -0.22
C PRO A 637 15.56 28.19 -0.92
N TRP A 638 15.83 28.58 -2.16
CA TRP A 638 15.07 29.63 -2.85
C TRP A 638 13.88 29.07 -3.64
N GLU A 639 12.88 29.92 -3.88
CA GLU A 639 11.65 29.55 -4.60
C GLU A 639 11.87 29.09 -6.05
N ASN A 640 13.00 29.49 -6.64
CA ASN A 640 13.45 29.13 -7.99
C ASN A 640 14.41 27.93 -8.00
N ASN A 641 14.54 27.20 -6.88
CA ASN A 641 15.35 25.99 -6.80
C ASN A 641 14.53 24.72 -6.78
N CYS A 642 13.25 24.78 -7.15
CA CYS A 642 12.39 23.61 -7.14
C CYS A 642 12.83 22.61 -8.23
N LEU A 643 13.08 21.38 -7.80
CA LEU A 643 13.27 20.22 -8.69
C LEU A 643 11.94 19.51 -8.95
N ASP A 644 11.04 19.57 -7.97
CA ASP A 644 9.66 19.12 -8.10
C ASP A 644 8.70 19.94 -7.26
N CYS A 645 7.43 19.90 -7.64
CA CYS A 645 6.36 20.66 -7.02
C CYS A 645 5.45 19.76 -6.20
N PRO A 646 4.78 20.32 -5.18
CA PRO A 646 3.70 19.62 -4.49
C PRO A 646 2.62 19.20 -5.49
N PRO A 647 1.83 18.15 -5.18
CA PRO A 647 0.69 17.78 -6.02
C PRO A 647 -0.25 18.96 -6.28
N TYR A 648 -0.85 18.98 -7.47
CA TYR A 648 -1.69 20.08 -7.97
C TYR A 648 -0.97 21.41 -8.21
N SER A 649 0.36 21.40 -8.19
CA SER A 649 1.21 22.46 -8.73
C SER A 649 2.00 21.95 -9.94
N THR A 650 2.33 22.86 -10.85
CA THR A 650 3.17 22.59 -12.02
C THR A 650 4.50 23.30 -11.88
N LEU A 651 5.60 22.59 -12.18
CA LEU A 651 6.95 23.17 -12.21
C LEU A 651 7.15 23.95 -13.52
N ASP A 652 7.57 25.20 -13.41
CA ASP A 652 8.18 25.96 -14.50
C ASP A 652 9.68 25.62 -14.57
N LEU A 653 10.10 24.94 -15.62
CA LEU A 653 11.48 24.50 -15.80
C LEU A 653 12.45 25.65 -16.13
N GLN A 654 11.97 26.75 -16.69
CA GLN A 654 12.81 27.90 -17.02
C GLN A 654 13.06 28.75 -15.78
N LEU A 655 12.03 28.93 -14.96
CA LEU A 655 12.10 29.72 -13.74
C LEU A 655 12.54 28.90 -12.53
N GLY A 656 12.44 27.57 -12.56
CA GLY A 656 12.70 26.70 -11.42
C GLY A 656 11.68 26.87 -10.29
N THR A 657 10.50 27.44 -10.59
CA THR A 657 9.45 27.78 -9.62
C THR A 657 8.24 26.87 -9.78
N CYS A 658 7.49 26.70 -8.69
CA CYS A 658 6.22 25.98 -8.71
C CYS A 658 5.05 26.93 -8.83
N SER A 659 4.06 26.57 -9.66
CA SER A 659 2.79 27.28 -9.69
C SER A 659 2.12 27.23 -8.32
N ALA A 660 1.24 28.20 -8.05
CA ALA A 660 0.31 28.08 -6.94
C ALA A 660 -0.43 26.74 -7.02
N VAL A 661 -0.71 26.14 -5.87
CA VAL A 661 -1.48 24.91 -5.78
C VAL A 661 -2.88 25.21 -6.30
N VAL A 662 -3.21 24.68 -7.47
CA VAL A 662 -4.55 24.81 -8.06
C VAL A 662 -5.24 23.49 -7.87
N TYR A 663 -5.97 23.41 -6.77
CA TYR A 663 -6.84 22.31 -6.51
C TYR A 663 -7.92 22.21 -7.62
N PRO A 664 -8.25 21.00 -8.13
CA PRO A 664 -9.19 20.78 -9.24
C PRO A 664 -10.58 21.44 -9.10
N TRP A 665 -10.94 21.86 -7.89
CA TRP A 665 -12.20 22.47 -7.49
C TRP A 665 -12.06 23.92 -7.01
N ASP A 666 -10.92 24.58 -7.21
CA ASP A 666 -10.80 26.02 -6.92
C ASP A 666 -11.70 26.81 -7.88
N HIS A 667 -12.90 27.17 -7.39
CA HIS A 667 -13.92 27.89 -8.15
C HIS A 667 -13.58 29.38 -8.35
N ARG A 668 -12.51 29.91 -7.77
CA ARG A 668 -12.14 31.33 -7.92
C ARG A 668 -11.88 31.71 -9.38
N GLY A 669 -11.39 30.78 -10.20
CA GLY A 669 -11.28 30.99 -11.65
C GLY A 669 -12.65 30.99 -12.37
N LYS A 670 -13.58 30.11 -11.97
CA LYS A 670 -14.91 29.99 -12.58
C LYS A 670 -15.84 31.18 -12.29
N ILE A 671 -15.76 31.74 -11.07
CA ILE A 671 -16.57 32.91 -10.70
C ILE A 671 -16.22 34.11 -11.59
N MET A 672 -14.95 34.28 -11.95
CA MET A 672 -14.51 35.42 -12.77
C MET A 672 -14.98 35.29 -14.23
N ASP A 673 -15.05 34.06 -14.76
CA ASP A 673 -15.59 33.77 -16.10
C ASP A 673 -17.13 33.87 -16.15
N ASP A 674 -17.85 33.39 -15.12
CA ASP A 674 -19.31 33.51 -15.01
C ASP A 674 -19.75 34.98 -14.80
N VAL A 675 -18.96 35.77 -14.06
CA VAL A 675 -19.17 37.22 -13.93
C VAL A 675 -18.88 37.94 -15.26
N LYS A 676 -17.87 37.51 -16.03
CA LYS A 676 -17.60 38.03 -17.38
C LYS A 676 -18.71 37.69 -18.37
N GLN A 677 -19.24 36.46 -18.33
CA GLN A 677 -20.38 36.05 -19.16
C GLN A 677 -21.68 36.76 -18.77
N SER A 678 -21.94 36.95 -17.47
CA SER A 678 -23.11 37.69 -16.99
C SER A 678 -23.03 39.17 -17.36
N THR A 679 -21.86 39.82 -17.24
CA THR A 679 -21.67 41.23 -17.62
C THR A 679 -21.73 41.46 -19.13
N THR A 680 -21.24 40.52 -19.94
CA THR A 680 -21.42 40.57 -21.41
C THR A 680 -22.87 40.34 -21.83
N MET A 681 -23.59 39.39 -21.21
CA MET A 681 -25.02 39.19 -21.47
C MET A 681 -25.87 40.39 -21.05
N LEU A 682 -25.57 41.03 -19.91
CA LEU A 682 -26.22 42.28 -19.50
C LEU A 682 -25.92 43.41 -20.48
N GLY A 683 -24.67 43.53 -20.95
CA GLY A 683 -24.27 44.52 -21.95
C GLY A 683 -24.99 44.33 -23.30
N ILE A 684 -25.20 43.09 -23.74
CA ILE A 684 -25.94 42.77 -24.97
C ILE A 684 -27.44 43.08 -24.81
N LEU A 685 -28.04 42.74 -23.66
CA LEU A 685 -29.45 43.02 -23.40
C LEU A 685 -29.74 44.52 -23.30
N VAL A 686 -28.90 45.28 -22.59
CA VAL A 686 -29.06 46.74 -22.45
C VAL A 686 -28.73 47.46 -23.76
N GLY A 687 -27.67 47.04 -24.46
CA GLY A 687 -27.32 47.59 -25.77
C GLY A 687 -28.37 47.30 -26.85
N GLY A 688 -28.94 46.09 -26.86
CA GLY A 688 -30.03 45.71 -27.75
C GLY A 688 -31.30 46.52 -27.51
N LEU A 689 -31.68 46.75 -26.24
CA LEU A 689 -32.84 47.57 -25.90
C LEU A 689 -32.67 49.03 -26.33
N LEU A 690 -31.50 49.62 -26.09
CA LEU A 690 -31.21 51.01 -26.50
C LEU A 690 -31.22 51.17 -28.02
N SER A 691 -30.72 50.17 -28.74
CA SER A 691 -30.75 50.13 -30.21
C SER A 691 -32.18 50.10 -30.75
N LEU A 692 -33.04 49.27 -30.16
CA LEU A 692 -34.46 49.16 -30.51
C LEU A 692 -35.22 50.45 -30.21
N ILE A 693 -34.99 51.08 -29.06
CA ILE A 693 -35.60 52.36 -28.70
C ILE A 693 -35.19 53.45 -29.70
N CYS A 694 -33.92 53.49 -30.10
CA CYS A 694 -33.42 54.44 -31.09
C CYS A 694 -34.06 54.21 -32.47
N LEU A 695 -34.21 52.95 -32.88
CA LEU A 695 -34.86 52.58 -34.14
C LEU A 695 -36.35 52.95 -34.14
N CYS A 696 -37.06 52.72 -33.03
CA CYS A 696 -38.44 53.16 -32.85
C CYS A 696 -38.57 54.68 -32.91
N TRP A 697 -37.64 55.43 -32.31
CA TRP A 697 -37.62 56.90 -32.38
C TRP A 697 -37.39 57.39 -33.81
N VAL A 698 -36.47 56.79 -34.55
CA VAL A 698 -36.20 57.12 -35.95
C VAL A 698 -37.43 56.82 -36.82
N LEU A 699 -38.05 55.66 -36.66
CA LEU A 699 -39.27 55.29 -37.38
C LEU A 699 -40.45 56.23 -37.05
N MET A 700 -40.59 56.63 -35.79
CA MET A 700 -41.60 57.61 -35.38
C MET A 700 -41.33 58.98 -36.01
N TRP A 701 -40.07 59.41 -36.07
CA TRP A 701 -39.68 60.65 -36.75
C TRP A 701 -39.95 60.60 -38.26
N ILE A 702 -39.63 59.49 -38.92
CA ILE A 702 -39.94 59.27 -40.33
C ILE A 702 -41.46 59.32 -40.55
N ALA A 703 -42.26 58.66 -39.71
CA ALA A 703 -43.72 58.68 -39.81
C ALA A 703 -44.31 60.09 -39.62
N ILE A 704 -43.78 60.86 -38.66
CA ILE A 704 -44.19 62.27 -38.43
C ILE A 704 -43.81 63.14 -39.63
N PHE A 705 -42.61 62.94 -40.19
CA PHE A 705 -42.13 63.68 -41.36
C PHE A 705 -42.98 63.39 -42.61
N VAL A 706 -43.29 62.12 -42.86
CA VAL A 706 -44.17 61.68 -43.95
C VAL A 706 -45.62 62.15 -43.77
N CYS A 707 -46.10 62.32 -42.52
CA CYS A 707 -47.42 62.86 -42.22
C CYS A 707 -47.52 64.39 -42.36
N LYS A 708 -46.41 65.12 -42.13
CA LYS A 708 -46.37 66.59 -42.29
C LYS A 708 -45.96 67.06 -43.69
N MET A 709 -45.57 66.16 -44.59
CA MET A 709 -45.32 66.54 -45.99
C MET A 709 -46.63 66.97 -46.68
N PRO A 710 -46.67 68.15 -47.32
CA PRO A 710 -47.84 68.63 -48.06
C PRO A 710 -48.18 67.69 -49.23
N LEU A 711 -49.48 67.47 -49.47
CA LEU A 711 -50.03 66.44 -50.37
C LEU A 711 -49.43 66.40 -51.80
N LYS A 712 -48.79 67.47 -52.29
CA LYS A 712 -48.18 67.52 -53.62
C LYS A 712 -46.87 66.72 -53.76
N LEU A 713 -46.24 66.26 -52.67
CA LEU A 713 -44.97 65.52 -52.71
C LEU A 713 -45.08 64.02 -52.45
N ARG A 714 -46.27 63.49 -52.10
CA ARG A 714 -46.46 62.05 -51.81
C ARG A 714 -46.41 61.15 -53.05
N PHE A 715 -46.65 61.69 -54.25
CA PHE A 715 -46.69 60.89 -55.48
C PHE A 715 -45.32 60.56 -56.09
N TYR A 716 -44.22 61.16 -55.62
CA TYR A 716 -42.87 60.87 -56.15
C TYR A 716 -42.16 59.71 -55.44
N TRP A 717 -42.60 59.31 -54.25
CA TRP A 717 -41.90 58.32 -53.41
C TRP A 717 -42.45 56.88 -53.51
N LEU A 718 -43.60 56.67 -54.14
CA LEU A 718 -44.23 55.35 -54.29
C LEU A 718 -44.25 54.85 -55.75
N GLY A 719 -43.50 55.52 -56.64
CA GLY A 719 -43.49 55.27 -58.08
C GLY A 719 -42.10 55.07 -58.68
N ALA A 720 -41.17 54.44 -57.96
CA ALA A 720 -39.89 53.95 -58.49
C ALA A 720 -39.58 52.56 -57.90
#